data_AF-A0A961DNX0-F1
#
_entry.id   AF-A0A961DNX0-F1
#
_cell.length_a   1.000
_cell.length_b   1.000
_cell.length_c   1.000
_cell.angle_alpha   90.00
_cell.angle_beta   90.00
_cell.angle_gamma   90.00
#
_symmetry.space_group_name_H-M   'P 1'
#
loop_
_entity.id
_entity.type
_entity.pdbx_description
1 polymer ?
#
loop_
_entity_poly.entity_id
_entity_poly.type
_entity_poly.pdbx_seq_one_letter_code
_entity_poly.pdbx_strand_id
1 'polypeptide(L)'
;MNFNLRGRQYAVAGTQAPLRRLHHELERRRAERNGKGVYVEVPGIDVPFHSAVLHHGVAGFRTKLDAILPDRIDPTLLVGRYIPNLVPRLFSLSRDFVVEVAEVAEAPALNSVIERWDDWSQRPEALCRVLLLELLAWQFASPVRWIETQDLVFALDSGIERFVEVGLESQPTISSLARQTLSGEPGRYAAVTVANLEADRAELFGEDTDPPFDELAEAADDGRERAGEAGAEEPPSPSAPTAPAGATSAASAAGAAVAPEDLAWTPADGLRFMLSWWTKVRIDQLADDDTIESLVDGASSRRNQLLMDIGKEFGLGAIDGAADAALSTLIDEVAARARTYRAPGPVLRPTIDEQLRRVTGPARSRPRAIDERIANHWGLGAGWTTVVAAAVAAGTRAGTSVRGGDLATLSPTEPASAEDLDGILDAAVTAVARASGVEVAPLVAPGGSDALDAATATALLDTIIGADGVLTEIGRVITRRTSDAPTGDSSFDLQETQRLHDIAAAVTRELGAGWQAAVAPAFDPARTLVIDDRWAGQREDLARLANSDPDPDRDRTDRERRFARLGRGLAPSAIGHARWHEREARRRGDVDLADRLARLVAESAATAVRTDDLSDDVALVTGASPGSIAAGIVAELLGRGATVIATASSLTSERIAFFRELYHDHAHHRASLWLAPANLASFSDVDRLVEWLGTDVDEATGGEPRIVKPALTPTLVFPFAAPAVRGDLSEVGPSAELEMRVLLWSVERLIAALAEPDSGRDPATRLHVVLPGSPNRGTFGGDGAYGEAKAALDALTTRQAHEPWGERVSIVHAIIGWVRGTGLMSGNDALVPLVETEGIGTWSAEEIARELVDLGDRDHRHASGGALTVDLSRGLWNSTIDLADLAAQARDLASAADIAAVEPAAPDSPVLIDALPHPPSAPAPTGIDWPALDLTPADTVVIVGFGEVGPLGSARTRFDVEVTDSLSAGAVAELAWMCGLIRWESTPTPGFYDVESGELVAEHLIAERYEQRLLDNSGVRFLDDDGAQVDGTAPLLASVFLERDLSFVVESEAQAEAFVAADPDRTSATPNADGTFTVTRSAGTEIRVPRRTVLPRRVAAQLPAGFDPSVYGIPSDMIEALDRVAVWNLVATVDAFVDAGIEPAELLSWVHPTEVANTQGTGIGGISAIRRMYVDSLLGDEAPND
;
A
#
# COMPACT_ATOMS: atom_id res chain seq x y z
N MET A 1 28.53 -4.44 54.23
CA MET A 1 27.78 -4.96 53.07
C MET A 1 28.72 -5.84 52.27
N ASN A 2 28.24 -6.99 51.78
CA ASN A 2 29.03 -7.85 50.92
C ASN A 2 28.82 -7.43 49.46
N PHE A 3 29.80 -6.74 48.87
CA PHE A 3 29.73 -6.31 47.47
C PHE A 3 30.34 -7.33 46.50
N ASN A 4 30.91 -8.45 46.97
CA ASN A 4 31.58 -9.46 46.12
C ASN A 4 32.57 -8.85 45.09
N LEU A 5 33.23 -7.75 45.45
CA LEU A 5 34.23 -7.04 44.65
C LEU A 5 35.55 -6.97 45.41
N ARG A 6 36.66 -7.19 44.71
CA ARG A 6 38.02 -7.14 45.28
C ARG A 6 38.25 -5.80 45.99
N GLY A 7 38.74 -5.86 47.23
CA GLY A 7 39.06 -4.67 48.04
C GLY A 7 37.86 -3.95 48.66
N ARG A 8 36.61 -4.33 48.34
CA ARG A 8 35.38 -3.73 48.88
C ARG A 8 34.57 -4.67 49.78
N GLN A 9 35.17 -5.79 50.22
CA GLN A 9 34.51 -6.87 50.93
C GLN A 9 34.74 -6.80 52.45
N TYR A 10 33.71 -6.46 53.24
CA TYR A 10 33.66 -6.82 54.68
C TYR A 10 32.21 -7.00 55.15
N ALA A 11 31.88 -8.22 55.60
CA ALA A 11 30.73 -8.52 56.45
C ALA A 11 31.25 -9.27 57.68
N VAL A 12 30.96 -8.77 58.88
CA VAL A 12 31.40 -9.37 60.14
C VAL A 12 30.15 -9.75 60.93
N ALA A 13 29.93 -11.05 61.14
CA ALA A 13 28.90 -11.57 62.02
C ALA A 13 29.54 -11.95 63.37
N GLY A 14 28.92 -11.57 64.48
CA GLY A 14 29.46 -11.81 65.82
C GLY A 14 28.47 -11.43 66.90
N THR A 15 28.83 -11.68 68.16
CA THR A 15 28.00 -11.24 69.29
C THR A 15 27.95 -9.72 69.36
N GLN A 16 26.83 -9.16 69.85
CA GLN A 16 26.60 -7.71 69.83
C GLN A 16 27.70 -6.90 70.53
N ALA A 17 28.29 -7.43 71.62
CA ALA A 17 29.29 -6.70 72.39
C ALA A 17 30.59 -6.42 71.60
N PRO A 18 31.23 -7.41 70.93
CA PRO A 18 32.33 -7.18 69.99
C PRO A 18 31.98 -6.23 68.83
N LEU A 19 30.79 -6.37 68.22
CA LEU A 19 30.38 -5.55 67.08
C LEU A 19 30.23 -4.07 67.46
N ARG A 20 29.64 -3.78 68.63
CA ARG A 20 29.60 -2.42 69.17
C ARG A 20 30.99 -1.82 69.39
N ARG A 21 31.95 -2.64 69.83
CA ARG A 21 33.34 -2.21 70.03
C ARG A 21 34.04 -1.89 68.70
N LEU A 22 33.79 -2.71 67.68
CA LEU A 22 34.27 -2.48 66.32
C LEU A 22 33.68 -1.20 65.73
N HIS A 23 32.36 -1.00 65.88
CA HIS A 23 31.69 0.23 65.43
C HIS A 23 32.33 1.48 66.05
N HIS A 24 32.55 1.47 67.36
CA HIS A 24 33.16 2.61 68.06
C HIS A 24 34.60 2.90 67.58
N GLU A 25 35.41 1.88 67.30
CA GLU A 25 36.76 2.07 66.78
C GLU A 25 36.76 2.58 65.33
N LEU A 26 35.81 2.13 64.49
CA LEU A 26 35.65 2.61 63.12
C LEU A 26 35.22 4.08 63.08
N GLU A 27 34.29 4.51 63.93
CA GLU A 27 33.89 5.92 64.02
C GLU A 27 35.03 6.80 64.56
N ARG A 28 35.84 6.32 65.51
CA ARG A 28 37.05 7.04 65.97
C ARG A 28 38.02 7.28 64.80
N ARG A 29 38.34 6.23 64.04
CA ARG A 29 39.25 6.33 62.88
C ARG A 29 38.67 7.18 61.75
N ARG A 30 37.36 7.15 61.54
CA ARG A 30 36.65 8.00 60.58
C ARG A 30 36.82 9.48 60.93
N ALA A 31 36.60 9.83 62.20
CA ALA A 31 36.77 11.19 62.69
C ALA A 31 38.22 11.69 62.52
N GLU A 32 39.20 10.82 62.74
CA GLU A 32 40.63 11.14 62.56
C GLU A 32 41.04 11.36 61.10
N ARG A 33 40.35 10.75 60.14
CA ARG A 33 40.70 10.77 58.71
C ARG A 33 39.72 11.53 57.82
N ASN A 34 38.71 12.18 58.41
CA ASN A 34 37.64 12.89 57.71
C ASN A 34 36.98 12.05 56.59
N GLY A 35 36.75 10.76 56.87
CA GLY A 35 36.24 9.79 55.89
C GLY A 35 34.70 9.68 55.86
N LYS A 36 34.18 9.06 54.79
CA LYS A 36 32.76 8.65 54.70
C LYS A 36 32.46 7.52 55.70
N GLY A 37 31.20 7.39 56.13
CA GLY A 37 30.77 6.32 57.03
C GLY A 37 30.95 4.94 56.40
N VAL A 38 31.52 3.99 57.14
CA VAL A 38 31.92 2.65 56.63
C VAL A 38 31.25 1.48 57.39
N TYR A 39 30.35 1.77 58.33
CA TYR A 39 29.67 0.76 59.15
C TYR A 39 28.16 0.90 59.04
N VAL A 40 27.46 -0.22 58.82
CA VAL A 40 25.99 -0.32 58.79
C VAL A 40 25.61 -1.57 59.58
N GLU A 41 24.80 -1.41 60.63
CA GLU A 41 24.26 -2.53 61.42
C GLU A 41 22.92 -2.99 60.82
N VAL A 42 22.80 -4.29 60.56
CA VAL A 42 21.56 -4.90 60.07
C VAL A 42 20.98 -5.77 61.18
N PRO A 43 19.97 -5.31 61.93
CA PRO A 43 19.40 -6.07 63.03
C PRO A 43 18.50 -7.21 62.51
N GLY A 44 18.57 -8.39 63.14
CA GLY A 44 17.60 -9.49 62.92
C GLY A 44 18.00 -10.58 61.91
N ILE A 45 19.26 -10.63 61.44
CA ILE A 45 19.75 -11.75 60.61
C ILE A 45 20.37 -12.83 61.50
N ASP A 46 19.60 -13.88 61.80
CA ASP A 46 20.11 -15.11 62.42
C ASP A 46 20.71 -16.02 61.34
N VAL A 47 22.04 -16.19 61.41
CA VAL A 47 22.88 -17.06 60.57
C VAL A 47 22.84 -16.77 59.06
N PRO A 48 23.88 -16.13 58.48
CA PRO A 48 23.94 -16.01 57.03
C PRO A 48 24.04 -17.41 56.38
N PHE A 49 23.29 -17.63 55.29
CA PHE A 49 23.57 -18.74 54.36
C PHE A 49 25.05 -18.70 53.97
N HIS A 50 25.69 -19.87 53.75
CA HIS A 50 27.14 -19.99 53.55
C HIS A 50 28.01 -19.72 54.81
N SER A 51 27.49 -20.06 56.00
CA SER A 51 28.19 -19.94 57.28
C SER A 51 28.64 -21.29 57.85
N ALA A 52 29.78 -21.29 58.53
CA ALA A 52 30.27 -22.44 59.29
C ALA A 52 29.28 -22.96 60.35
N VAL A 53 28.34 -22.12 60.81
CA VAL A 53 27.26 -22.52 61.72
C VAL A 53 26.33 -23.59 61.08
N LEU A 54 26.23 -23.60 59.75
CA LEU A 54 25.41 -24.55 58.99
C LEU A 54 26.14 -25.87 58.68
N HIS A 55 27.40 -26.05 59.09
CA HIS A 55 28.16 -27.29 58.84
C HIS A 55 27.44 -28.54 59.37
N HIS A 56 26.72 -28.43 60.50
CA HIS A 56 25.92 -29.54 61.03
C HIS A 56 24.79 -30.01 60.09
N GLY A 57 24.33 -29.15 59.18
CA GLY A 57 23.29 -29.45 58.19
C GLY A 57 23.80 -30.15 56.93
N VAL A 58 25.11 -30.11 56.66
CA VAL A 58 25.72 -30.64 55.42
C VAL A 58 25.42 -32.14 55.23
N ALA A 59 25.46 -32.93 56.30
CA ALA A 59 25.17 -34.37 56.22
C ALA A 59 23.72 -34.67 55.79
N GLY A 60 22.76 -33.86 56.25
CA GLY A 60 21.37 -33.96 55.85
C GLY A 60 21.17 -33.59 54.38
N PHE A 61 21.81 -32.51 53.93
CA PHE A 61 21.74 -32.07 52.53
C PHE A 61 22.39 -33.07 51.57
N ARG A 62 23.57 -33.61 51.96
CA ARG A 62 24.24 -34.70 51.24
C ARG A 62 23.32 -35.90 51.01
N THR A 63 22.61 -36.34 52.06
CA THR A 63 21.68 -37.48 51.96
C THR A 63 20.57 -37.22 50.94
N LYS A 64 20.09 -35.96 50.86
CA LYS A 64 19.05 -35.58 49.90
C LYS A 64 19.60 -35.51 48.46
N LEU A 65 20.79 -34.98 48.27
CA LEU A 65 21.48 -34.96 46.97
C LEU A 65 21.77 -36.37 46.46
N ASP A 66 22.22 -37.27 47.34
CA ASP A 66 22.48 -38.67 47.02
C ASP A 66 21.21 -39.38 46.50
N ALA A 67 20.05 -39.07 47.07
CA ALA A 67 18.77 -39.63 46.64
C ALA A 67 18.23 -39.08 45.31
N ILE A 68 18.71 -37.92 44.83
CA ILE A 68 18.19 -37.25 43.63
C ILE A 68 19.14 -37.41 42.43
N LEU A 69 20.45 -37.39 42.67
CA LEU A 69 21.43 -37.51 41.59
C LEU A 69 21.42 -38.93 41.01
N PRO A 70 21.68 -39.11 39.70
CA PRO A 70 21.83 -40.44 39.08
C PRO A 70 23.07 -41.21 39.59
N ASP A 71 22.96 -42.52 39.80
CA ASP A 71 24.04 -43.38 40.35
C ASP A 71 25.39 -43.28 39.61
N ARG A 72 25.37 -42.88 38.34
CA ARG A 72 26.54 -42.61 37.50
C ARG A 72 26.34 -41.30 36.78
N ILE A 73 27.39 -40.47 36.74
CA ILE A 73 27.40 -39.20 36.03
C ILE A 73 28.54 -39.23 35.02
N ASP A 74 28.22 -38.98 33.76
CA ASP A 74 29.22 -38.89 32.70
C ASP A 74 30.17 -37.71 32.97
N PRO A 75 31.49 -37.95 33.18
CA PRO A 75 32.47 -36.91 33.39
C PRO A 75 32.56 -35.89 32.25
N THR A 76 32.28 -36.29 31.01
CA THR A 76 32.43 -35.40 29.84
C THR A 76 31.49 -34.20 29.89
N LEU A 77 30.38 -34.32 30.63
CA LEU A 77 29.42 -33.24 30.84
C LEU A 77 29.92 -32.15 31.78
N LEU A 78 30.90 -32.44 32.63
CA LEU A 78 31.31 -31.59 33.75
C LEU A 78 32.79 -31.18 33.67
N VAL A 79 33.68 -32.06 33.20
CA VAL A 79 35.12 -31.77 33.12
C VAL A 79 35.39 -30.57 32.20
N GLY A 80 36.17 -29.61 32.70
CA GLY A 80 36.46 -28.37 31.98
C GLY A 80 35.34 -27.33 32.05
N ARG A 81 34.22 -27.63 32.71
CA ARG A 81 33.15 -26.67 32.99
C ARG A 81 33.24 -26.15 34.41
N TYR A 82 32.70 -24.96 34.61
CA TYR A 82 32.62 -24.36 35.93
C TYR A 82 31.43 -24.92 36.72
N ILE A 83 31.66 -25.37 37.95
CA ILE A 83 30.66 -25.95 38.87
C ILE A 83 30.82 -25.19 40.20
N PRO A 84 29.71 -24.93 40.94
CA PRO A 84 29.60 -23.92 41.97
C PRO A 84 30.80 -23.64 42.89
N ASN A 85 30.83 -22.37 43.31
CA ASN A 85 31.90 -21.53 43.86
C ASN A 85 32.63 -21.98 45.14
N LEU A 86 32.77 -23.28 45.41
CA LEU A 86 33.55 -23.80 46.53
C LEU A 86 35.06 -23.68 46.28
N VAL A 87 35.49 -23.97 45.05
CA VAL A 87 36.88 -23.84 44.58
C VAL A 87 36.92 -23.02 43.28
N PRO A 88 37.84 -22.06 43.12
CA PRO A 88 37.91 -21.19 41.95
C PRO A 88 38.68 -21.85 40.80
N ARG A 89 38.26 -23.04 40.37
CA ARG A 89 38.87 -23.82 39.28
C ARG A 89 37.79 -24.52 38.46
N LEU A 90 38.07 -24.78 37.20
CA LEU A 90 37.23 -25.63 36.36
C LEU A 90 37.20 -27.06 36.93
N PHE A 91 36.05 -27.72 36.84
CA PHE A 91 35.85 -29.04 37.39
C PHE A 91 36.81 -30.05 36.73
N SER A 92 37.44 -30.87 37.56
CA SER A 92 38.45 -31.84 37.13
C SER A 92 38.38 -33.09 38.01
N LEU A 93 38.67 -34.25 37.42
CA LEU A 93 38.85 -35.50 38.16
C LEU A 93 40.32 -35.74 38.53
N SER A 94 41.18 -34.72 38.47
CA SER A 94 42.58 -34.83 38.89
C SER A 94 42.71 -34.95 40.40
N ARG A 95 43.76 -35.65 40.85
CA ARG A 95 44.04 -35.84 42.28
C ARG A 95 44.16 -34.51 43.02
N ASP A 96 44.86 -33.55 42.41
CA ASP A 96 45.09 -32.24 43.01
C ASP A 96 43.79 -31.45 43.19
N PHE A 97 42.83 -31.56 42.26
CA PHE A 97 41.51 -30.94 42.41
C PHE A 97 40.71 -31.59 43.55
N VAL A 98 40.72 -32.93 43.65
CA VAL A 98 40.02 -33.64 44.74
C VAL A 98 40.63 -33.30 46.11
N VAL A 99 41.96 -33.17 46.20
CA VAL A 99 42.64 -32.72 47.42
C VAL A 99 42.23 -31.31 47.79
N GLU A 100 42.23 -30.36 46.84
CA GLU A 100 41.84 -28.97 47.09
C GLU A 100 40.38 -28.87 47.58
N VAL A 101 39.47 -29.65 47.00
CA VAL A 101 38.07 -29.71 47.48
C VAL A 101 38.01 -30.28 48.90
N ALA A 102 38.77 -31.33 49.21
CA ALA A 102 38.82 -31.94 50.55
C ALA A 102 39.51 -31.05 51.62
N GLU A 103 40.33 -30.08 51.21
CA GLU A 103 40.91 -29.08 52.12
C GLU A 103 39.89 -27.99 52.49
N VAL A 104 39.03 -27.61 51.54
CA VAL A 104 37.99 -26.59 51.74
C VAL A 104 36.73 -27.17 52.39
N ALA A 105 36.41 -28.43 52.12
CA ALA A 105 35.31 -29.17 52.69
C ALA A 105 35.83 -30.27 53.61
N GLU A 106 35.41 -30.32 54.88
CA GLU A 106 35.75 -31.43 55.79
C GLU A 106 34.99 -32.72 55.40
N ALA A 107 35.17 -33.20 54.16
CA ALA A 107 34.42 -34.27 53.52
C ALA A 107 35.11 -35.63 53.73
N PRO A 108 34.63 -36.48 54.66
CA PRO A 108 35.27 -37.77 54.94
C PRO A 108 35.23 -38.72 53.73
N ALA A 109 34.24 -38.55 52.86
CA ALA A 109 34.13 -39.30 51.60
C ALA A 109 35.34 -39.04 50.68
N LEU A 110 35.76 -37.78 50.53
CA LEU A 110 36.91 -37.43 49.70
C LEU A 110 38.24 -37.90 50.29
N ASN A 111 38.37 -37.93 51.62
CA ASN A 111 39.54 -38.52 52.28
C ASN A 111 39.69 -40.01 51.91
N SER A 112 38.59 -40.76 51.86
CA SER A 112 38.59 -42.17 51.43
C SER A 112 38.95 -42.35 49.95
N VAL A 113 38.59 -41.38 49.11
CA VAL A 113 38.97 -41.33 47.69
C VAL A 113 40.46 -41.06 47.55
N ILE A 114 41.01 -40.12 48.32
CA ILE A 114 42.43 -39.73 48.29
C ILE A 114 43.34 -40.87 48.81
N GLU A 115 42.92 -41.59 49.86
CA GLU A 115 43.64 -42.74 50.40
C GLU A 115 43.67 -43.93 49.43
N ARG A 116 42.61 -44.12 48.63
CA ARG A 116 42.47 -45.22 47.65
C ARG A 116 42.47 -44.70 46.22
N TRP A 117 43.33 -43.73 45.93
CA TRP A 117 43.33 -43.00 44.67
C TRP A 117 43.39 -43.92 43.44
N ASP A 118 44.29 -44.90 43.42
CA ASP A 118 44.51 -45.79 42.27
C ASP A 118 43.28 -46.62 41.87
N ASP A 119 42.38 -46.88 42.81
CA ASP A 119 41.11 -47.60 42.62
C ASP A 119 39.98 -46.64 42.18
N TRP A 120 39.96 -45.42 42.71
CA TRP A 120 38.97 -44.41 42.32
C TRP A 120 39.25 -43.76 40.97
N SER A 121 40.52 -43.58 40.60
CA SER A 121 40.90 -43.02 39.29
C SER A 121 40.51 -43.92 38.12
N GLN A 122 40.27 -45.21 38.37
CA GLN A 122 39.78 -46.18 37.37
C GLN A 122 38.24 -46.17 37.23
N ARG A 123 37.53 -45.41 38.06
CA ARG A 123 36.06 -45.34 38.10
C ARG A 123 35.57 -43.90 37.94
N PRO A 124 35.79 -43.27 36.77
CA PRO A 124 35.62 -41.83 36.61
C PRO A 124 34.16 -41.37 36.78
N GLU A 125 33.16 -42.17 36.38
CA GLU A 125 31.73 -41.85 36.60
C GLU A 125 31.35 -41.80 38.09
N ALA A 126 31.86 -42.76 38.86
CA ALA A 126 31.60 -42.85 40.30
C ALA A 126 32.36 -41.75 41.07
N LEU A 127 33.61 -41.48 40.66
CA LEU A 127 34.39 -40.37 41.19
C LEU A 127 33.73 -39.02 40.90
N CYS A 128 33.25 -38.82 39.67
CA CYS A 128 32.52 -37.64 39.24
C CYS A 128 31.27 -37.41 40.11
N ARG A 129 30.48 -38.46 40.32
CA ARG A 129 29.31 -38.41 41.21
C ARG A 129 29.69 -37.99 42.63
N VAL A 130 30.62 -38.69 43.29
CA VAL A 130 31.01 -38.40 44.67
C VAL A 130 31.52 -36.96 44.81
N LEU A 131 32.34 -36.52 43.86
CA LEU A 131 32.92 -35.18 43.86
C LEU A 131 31.86 -34.09 43.68
N LEU A 132 30.92 -34.27 42.75
CA LEU A 132 29.80 -33.35 42.55
C LEU A 132 28.90 -33.26 43.79
N LEU A 133 28.63 -34.41 44.41
CA LEU A 133 27.81 -34.52 45.62
C LEU A 133 28.43 -33.72 46.77
N GLU A 134 29.75 -33.84 46.98
CA GLU A 134 30.46 -33.11 48.02
C GLU A 134 30.57 -31.61 47.70
N LEU A 135 30.85 -31.23 46.44
CA LEU A 135 30.86 -29.82 46.02
C LEU A 135 29.52 -29.12 46.33
N LEU A 136 28.40 -29.74 45.95
CA LEU A 136 27.06 -29.19 46.21
C LEU A 136 26.68 -29.23 47.69
N ALA A 137 27.04 -30.31 48.40
CA ALA A 137 26.74 -30.45 49.82
C ALA A 137 27.41 -29.38 50.66
N TRP A 138 28.68 -29.08 50.36
CA TRP A 138 29.46 -28.10 51.09
C TRP A 138 29.22 -26.67 50.61
N GLN A 139 28.85 -26.45 49.34
CA GLN A 139 28.46 -25.13 48.85
C GLN A 139 27.40 -24.49 49.76
N PHE A 140 26.41 -25.26 50.24
CA PHE A 140 25.35 -24.76 51.13
C PHE A 140 25.88 -24.07 52.41
N ALA A 141 27.00 -24.56 52.95
CA ALA A 141 27.51 -24.13 54.24
C ALA A 141 28.89 -23.42 54.17
N SER A 142 29.47 -23.31 52.98
CA SER A 142 30.78 -22.68 52.74
C SER A 142 30.66 -21.36 51.98
N PRO A 143 31.56 -20.37 52.24
CA PRO A 143 31.55 -19.08 51.56
C PRO A 143 31.65 -19.18 50.04
N VAL A 144 30.87 -18.35 49.34
CA VAL A 144 30.88 -18.25 47.88
C VAL A 144 32.09 -17.43 47.42
N ARG A 145 33.04 -18.07 46.73
CA ARG A 145 34.31 -17.45 46.28
C ARG A 145 34.18 -16.68 44.95
N TRP A 146 33.17 -15.82 44.85
CA TRP A 146 32.77 -15.18 43.58
C TRP A 146 33.81 -14.20 43.00
N ILE A 147 34.66 -13.60 43.84
CA ILE A 147 35.74 -12.72 43.36
C ILE A 147 36.76 -13.54 42.59
N GLU A 148 37.20 -14.66 43.16
CA GLU A 148 38.15 -15.56 42.51
C GLU A 148 37.53 -16.28 41.31
N THR A 149 36.23 -16.55 41.33
CA THR A 149 35.50 -17.03 40.15
C THR A 149 35.57 -16.03 38.99
N GLN A 150 35.31 -14.75 39.25
CA GLN A 150 35.41 -13.72 38.21
C GLN A 150 36.86 -13.56 37.72
N ASP A 151 37.87 -13.73 38.58
CA ASP A 151 39.26 -13.75 38.13
C ASP A 151 39.58 -14.90 37.18
N LEU A 152 38.99 -16.08 37.42
CA LEU A 152 39.14 -17.22 36.54
C LEU A 152 38.41 -16.99 35.19
N VAL A 153 37.16 -16.51 35.26
CA VAL A 153 36.29 -16.33 34.08
C VAL A 153 36.77 -15.19 33.19
N PHE A 154 37.30 -14.10 33.77
CA PHE A 154 37.76 -12.92 33.02
C PHE A 154 39.28 -12.87 32.86
N ALA A 155 40.01 -13.95 33.16
CA ALA A 155 41.44 -14.04 32.92
C ALA A 155 41.78 -13.73 31.45
N LEU A 156 42.94 -13.13 31.21
CA LEU A 156 43.41 -12.76 29.85
C LEU A 156 43.46 -13.96 28.89
N ASP A 157 43.64 -15.17 29.42
CA ASP A 157 43.73 -16.45 28.70
C ASP A 157 42.46 -17.32 28.84
N SER A 158 41.36 -16.78 29.38
CA SER A 158 40.11 -17.54 29.61
C SER A 158 39.42 -18.02 28.32
N GLY A 159 39.62 -17.32 27.20
CA GLY A 159 38.91 -17.57 25.94
C GLY A 159 37.43 -17.19 25.95
N ILE A 160 36.94 -16.55 27.02
CA ILE A 160 35.54 -16.12 27.14
C ILE A 160 35.41 -14.71 26.56
N GLU A 161 34.62 -14.57 25.48
CA GLU A 161 34.37 -13.28 24.82
C GLU A 161 33.07 -12.61 25.29
N ARG A 162 32.10 -13.41 25.74
CA ARG A 162 30.78 -12.93 26.16
C ARG A 162 30.32 -13.66 27.43
N PHE A 163 29.85 -12.90 28.40
CA PHE A 163 29.27 -13.36 29.65
C PHE A 163 27.79 -12.97 29.69
N VAL A 164 26.90 -13.96 29.77
CA VAL A 164 25.45 -13.74 29.76
C VAL A 164 24.86 -14.20 31.09
N GLU A 165 24.27 -13.28 31.85
CA GLU A 165 23.47 -13.59 33.03
C GLU A 165 22.09 -14.08 32.62
N VAL A 166 21.70 -15.26 33.11
CA VAL A 166 20.31 -15.76 33.04
C VAL A 166 19.62 -15.37 34.35
N GLY A 167 18.90 -14.27 34.33
CA GLY A 167 18.21 -13.71 35.49
C GLY A 167 17.28 -12.55 35.10
N LEU A 168 16.45 -12.11 36.04
CA LEU A 168 15.41 -11.11 35.79
C LEU A 168 16.00 -9.75 35.39
N GLU A 169 15.36 -9.07 34.43
CA GLU A 169 15.73 -7.70 34.02
C GLU A 169 15.71 -6.72 35.21
N SER A 170 14.72 -6.84 36.09
CA SER A 170 14.57 -5.93 37.23
C SER A 170 15.72 -5.97 38.24
N GLN A 171 16.58 -7.00 38.19
CA GLN A 171 17.72 -7.19 39.11
C GLN A 171 18.91 -7.88 38.43
N PRO A 172 19.62 -7.24 37.48
CA PRO A 172 20.75 -7.82 36.73
C PRO A 172 22.02 -7.81 37.59
N THR A 173 21.97 -8.61 38.65
CA THR A 173 22.87 -8.52 39.80
C THR A 173 24.26 -9.00 39.43
N ILE A 174 24.36 -10.11 38.70
CA ILE A 174 25.64 -10.70 38.33
C ILE A 174 26.29 -9.90 37.19
N SER A 175 25.52 -9.47 36.19
CA SER A 175 26.01 -8.61 35.11
C SER A 175 26.52 -7.26 35.62
N SER A 176 25.82 -6.65 36.58
CA SER A 176 26.31 -5.43 37.24
C SER A 176 27.64 -5.64 37.98
N LEU A 177 27.78 -6.75 38.71
CA LEU A 177 29.04 -7.11 39.37
C LEU A 177 30.17 -7.37 38.37
N ALA A 178 29.90 -8.10 37.29
CA ALA A 178 30.86 -8.36 36.23
C ALA A 178 31.35 -7.07 35.56
N ARG A 179 30.44 -6.15 35.22
CA ARG A 179 30.78 -4.82 34.69
C ARG A 179 31.65 -4.02 35.66
N GLN A 180 31.36 -4.08 36.96
CA GLN A 180 32.17 -3.42 38.01
C GLN A 180 33.56 -4.05 38.18
N THR A 181 33.70 -5.37 38.01
CA THR A 181 35.00 -6.05 38.03
C THR A 181 35.83 -5.70 36.81
N LEU A 182 35.23 -5.73 35.62
CA LEU A 182 35.91 -5.41 34.35
C LEU A 182 36.32 -3.93 34.26
N SER A 183 35.53 -3.01 34.83
CA SER A 183 35.88 -1.59 34.95
C SER A 183 36.88 -1.27 36.08
N GLY A 184 37.34 -2.28 36.81
CA GLY A 184 38.38 -2.17 37.84
C GLY A 184 39.77 -1.86 37.27
N GLU A 185 40.82 -2.51 37.80
CA GLU A 185 42.22 -2.28 37.36
C GLU A 185 42.38 -2.53 35.85
N PRO A 186 42.59 -1.48 35.01
CA PRO A 186 42.65 -1.63 33.56
C PRO A 186 43.83 -2.52 33.14
N GLY A 187 43.60 -3.47 32.24
CA GLY A 187 44.62 -4.41 31.74
C GLY A 187 44.80 -5.70 32.54
N ARG A 188 43.99 -5.93 33.58
CA ARG A 188 43.99 -7.16 34.38
C ARG A 188 43.16 -8.29 33.75
N TYR A 189 42.10 -7.95 33.03
CA TYR A 189 41.09 -8.88 32.52
C TYR A 189 40.97 -8.81 30.99
N ALA A 190 40.46 -9.88 30.38
CA ALA A 190 40.10 -9.90 28.96
C ALA A 190 38.96 -8.92 28.66
N ALA A 191 38.86 -8.46 27.42
CA ALA A 191 37.73 -7.66 26.95
C ALA A 191 36.52 -8.60 26.74
N VAL A 192 35.63 -8.66 27.73
CA VAL A 192 34.45 -9.52 27.72
C VAL A 192 33.19 -8.66 27.67
N THR A 193 32.30 -8.95 26.72
CA THR A 193 30.98 -8.32 26.64
C THR A 193 30.05 -8.92 27.69
N VAL A 194 29.35 -8.09 28.48
CA VAL A 194 28.48 -8.53 29.58
C VAL A 194 27.02 -8.19 29.28
N ALA A 195 26.18 -9.20 29.15
CA ALA A 195 24.75 -9.09 28.87
C ALA A 195 23.89 -9.80 29.93
N ASN A 196 22.64 -9.40 30.06
CA ASN A 196 21.58 -10.09 30.79
C ASN A 196 20.52 -10.58 29.79
N LEU A 197 20.00 -11.80 29.99
CA LEU A 197 19.12 -12.46 29.03
C LEU A 197 17.82 -11.69 28.74
N GLU A 198 17.21 -11.09 29.77
CA GLU A 198 15.94 -10.36 29.62
C GLU A 198 16.19 -8.90 29.24
N ALA A 199 17.12 -8.22 29.92
CA ALA A 199 17.42 -6.81 29.66
C ALA A 199 18.01 -6.58 28.27
N ASP A 200 18.89 -7.47 27.82
CA ASP A 200 19.60 -7.38 26.54
C ASP A 200 19.02 -8.39 25.52
N ARG A 201 17.73 -8.77 25.68
CA ARG A 201 17.04 -9.76 24.84
C ARG A 201 17.14 -9.40 23.36
N ALA A 202 16.86 -8.14 23.03
CA ALA A 202 16.84 -7.68 21.64
C ALA A 202 18.18 -7.95 20.92
N GLU A 203 19.30 -7.60 21.55
CA GLU A 203 20.65 -7.88 21.01
C GLU A 203 20.93 -9.40 20.94
N LEU A 204 20.54 -10.15 21.97
CA LEU A 204 20.85 -11.59 22.07
C LEU A 204 20.07 -12.45 21.06
N PHE A 205 18.85 -12.05 20.73
CA PHE A 205 17.97 -12.75 19.79
C PHE A 205 17.90 -12.10 18.40
N GLY A 206 18.58 -10.97 18.19
CA GLY A 206 18.55 -10.24 16.92
C GLY A 206 17.20 -9.56 16.65
N GLU A 207 16.44 -9.24 17.71
CA GLU A 207 15.19 -8.45 17.68
C GLU A 207 15.50 -6.94 17.83
N ASP A 208 16.77 -6.54 17.75
CA ASP A 208 17.26 -5.18 17.94
C ASP A 208 17.11 -4.29 16.70
N THR A 209 16.78 -3.02 16.93
CA THR A 209 16.85 -1.94 15.94
C THR A 209 17.91 -0.94 16.39
N ASP A 210 18.73 -0.40 15.47
CA ASP A 210 19.65 0.68 15.85
C ASP A 210 18.81 1.89 16.33
N PRO A 211 19.05 2.43 17.53
CA PRO A 211 18.33 3.61 18.00
C PRO A 211 18.68 4.82 17.12
N PRO A 212 17.72 5.75 16.87
CA PRO A 212 18.02 7.00 16.17
C PRO A 212 19.16 7.75 16.89
N PHE A 213 19.96 8.47 16.11
CA PHE A 213 21.23 9.07 16.54
C PHE A 213 21.16 9.91 17.84
N ASP A 214 20.01 10.54 18.12
CA ASP A 214 19.81 11.38 19.31
C ASP A 214 19.52 10.57 20.60
N GLU A 215 18.97 9.35 20.50
CA GLU A 215 18.72 8.50 21.67
C GLU A 215 20.05 8.02 22.31
N LEU A 216 21.15 7.97 21.54
CA LEU A 216 22.50 7.70 22.06
C LEU A 216 23.05 8.86 22.92
N ALA A 217 22.57 10.09 22.72
CA ALA A 217 22.93 11.25 23.53
C ALA A 217 22.10 11.33 24.82
N GLU A 218 20.82 10.95 24.78
CA GLU A 218 19.94 10.91 25.94
C GLU A 218 20.21 9.71 26.87
N ALA A 219 20.68 8.58 26.33
CA ALA A 219 21.07 7.40 27.11
C ALA A 219 22.23 7.66 28.09
N ALA A 220 22.93 8.80 27.98
CA ALA A 220 23.99 9.20 28.88
C ALA A 220 23.51 9.87 30.19
N ASP A 221 22.24 10.29 30.32
CA ASP A 221 21.78 11.10 31.47
C ASP A 221 20.61 10.51 32.30
N ASP A 222 19.94 9.44 31.88
CA ASP A 222 18.76 8.93 32.60
C ASP A 222 19.08 7.86 33.66
N GLY A 223 19.68 8.33 34.74
CA GLY A 223 19.74 7.64 36.03
C GLY A 223 18.72 8.15 37.04
N ARG A 224 17.40 8.07 36.75
CA ARG A 224 16.33 8.31 37.75
C ARG A 224 15.12 7.37 37.61
N GLU A 225 15.14 6.33 38.44
CA GLU A 225 14.05 5.56 39.07
C GLU A 225 12.61 5.73 38.52
N ARG A 226 12.15 4.73 37.74
CA ARG A 226 10.74 4.35 37.64
C ARG A 226 10.37 3.47 38.83
N ALA A 227 9.38 3.89 39.63
CA ALA A 227 8.72 3.09 40.66
C ALA A 227 7.26 2.85 40.24
N GLY A 228 6.86 1.57 40.16
CA GLY A 228 5.55 1.14 39.65
C GLY A 228 4.46 1.03 40.71
N GLU A 229 3.28 0.56 40.28
CA GLU A 229 2.41 -0.34 41.06
C GLU A 229 1.25 -0.88 40.20
N ALA A 230 0.91 -2.15 40.45
CA ALA A 230 -0.23 -2.90 39.91
C ALA A 230 -1.42 -2.87 40.89
N GLY A 231 -2.65 -3.06 40.40
CA GLY A 231 -3.80 -3.40 41.26
C GLY A 231 -5.18 -3.24 40.61
N ALA A 232 -5.91 -4.35 40.49
CA ALA A 232 -7.28 -4.49 40.02
C ALA A 232 -8.35 -4.11 41.07
N GLU A 233 -9.55 -3.68 40.65
CA GLU A 233 -10.86 -4.35 40.89
C GLU A 233 -12.09 -3.51 40.40
N GLU A 234 -13.08 -4.24 39.87
CA GLU A 234 -14.49 -3.95 39.50
C GLU A 234 -15.40 -3.67 40.74
N PRO A 235 -16.78 -3.57 40.71
CA PRO A 235 -17.86 -3.34 39.69
C PRO A 235 -18.90 -2.28 40.24
N PRO A 236 -20.25 -2.21 39.94
CA PRO A 236 -21.13 -2.89 38.96
C PRO A 236 -22.13 -2.02 38.15
N SER A 237 -22.60 -2.60 37.03
CA SER A 237 -23.97 -2.78 36.45
C SER A 237 -25.17 -1.91 36.94
N PRO A 238 -26.30 -1.74 36.19
CA PRO A 238 -26.87 -2.78 35.32
C PRO A 238 -27.73 -2.39 34.06
N SER A 239 -27.78 -3.36 33.12
CA SER A 239 -28.93 -3.94 32.37
C SER A 239 -29.95 -3.04 31.64
N ALA A 240 -30.06 -3.09 30.30
CA ALA A 240 -30.83 -4.04 29.45
C ALA A 240 -32.35 -3.69 29.35
N PRO A 241 -33.17 -4.18 28.37
CA PRO A 241 -32.89 -5.17 27.31
C PRO A 241 -33.58 -4.94 25.91
N THR A 242 -33.06 -5.61 24.87
CA THR A 242 -33.68 -6.36 23.72
C THR A 242 -35.01 -5.92 23.07
N ALA A 243 -35.06 -5.66 21.74
CA ALA A 243 -35.32 -6.57 20.58
C ALA A 243 -36.82 -6.94 20.40
N PRO A 244 -37.36 -7.46 19.25
CA PRO A 244 -36.81 -7.89 17.94
C PRO A 244 -37.58 -7.28 16.70
N ALA A 245 -37.18 -7.36 15.41
CA ALA A 245 -36.97 -8.41 14.38
C ALA A 245 -38.22 -8.92 13.60
N GLY A 246 -38.03 -9.09 12.27
CA GLY A 246 -38.83 -9.90 11.31
C GLY A 246 -39.90 -9.14 10.51
N ALA A 247 -40.28 -9.48 9.28
CA ALA A 247 -39.93 -10.57 8.36
C ALA A 247 -40.55 -10.29 6.96
N THR A 248 -40.01 -11.01 5.98
CA THR A 248 -40.25 -11.12 4.53
C THR A 248 -41.57 -11.82 4.21
N SER A 249 -42.16 -11.61 3.02
CA SER A 249 -41.88 -12.39 1.80
C SER A 249 -43.04 -12.25 0.78
N ALA A 250 -42.75 -12.64 -0.46
CA ALA A 250 -43.62 -12.58 -1.63
C ALA A 250 -44.64 -13.73 -1.72
N ALA A 251 -45.81 -13.49 -2.35
CA ALA A 251 -46.56 -14.54 -3.05
C ALA A 251 -47.54 -14.01 -4.13
N SER A 252 -47.23 -14.37 -5.37
CA SER A 252 -48.07 -14.73 -6.54
C SER A 252 -49.50 -14.19 -6.76
N ALA A 253 -49.65 -13.58 -7.95
CA ALA A 253 -50.63 -13.85 -9.01
C ALA A 253 -52.15 -13.71 -8.72
N ALA A 254 -52.69 -12.57 -9.15
CA ALA A 254 -54.02 -12.48 -9.77
C ALA A 254 -53.91 -11.56 -11.01
N GLY A 255 -54.37 -12.05 -12.16
CA GLY A 255 -54.14 -11.45 -13.48
C GLY A 255 -54.56 -9.99 -13.59
N ALA A 256 -53.58 -9.10 -13.61
CA ALA A 256 -53.68 -7.78 -14.21
C ALA A 256 -53.29 -7.93 -15.70
N ALA A 257 -54.02 -7.26 -16.59
CA ALA A 257 -53.63 -7.19 -18.00
C ALA A 257 -52.18 -6.72 -18.09
N VAL A 258 -51.32 -7.55 -18.70
CA VAL A 258 -49.90 -7.25 -18.89
C VAL A 258 -49.81 -5.92 -19.63
N ALA A 259 -49.24 -4.90 -18.98
CA ALA A 259 -48.93 -3.64 -19.65
C ALA A 259 -47.99 -3.94 -20.83
N PRO A 260 -48.23 -3.42 -22.04
CA PRO A 260 -47.38 -3.68 -23.19
C PRO A 260 -45.92 -3.30 -22.88
N GLU A 261 -44.96 -4.09 -23.38
CA GLU A 261 -43.54 -3.75 -23.28
C GLU A 261 -43.26 -2.34 -23.85
N ASP A 262 -42.34 -1.61 -23.22
CA ASP A 262 -41.97 -0.26 -23.66
C ASP A 262 -41.14 -0.34 -24.95
N LEU A 263 -41.44 0.50 -25.95
CA LEU A 263 -40.75 0.47 -27.24
C LEU A 263 -39.41 1.20 -27.16
N ALA A 264 -38.34 0.54 -27.59
CA ALA A 264 -37.04 1.20 -27.76
C ALA A 264 -36.92 1.83 -29.16
N TRP A 265 -36.53 3.11 -29.23
CA TRP A 265 -36.15 3.75 -30.49
C TRP A 265 -34.75 3.31 -30.91
N THR A 266 -34.64 2.53 -31.99
CA THR A 266 -33.35 1.98 -32.43
C THR A 266 -32.60 2.91 -33.39
N PRO A 267 -31.28 2.72 -33.60
CA PRO A 267 -30.56 3.44 -34.65
C PRO A 267 -31.17 3.24 -36.05
N ALA A 268 -31.76 2.07 -36.31
CA ALA A 268 -32.45 1.76 -37.55
C ALA A 268 -33.70 2.64 -37.76
N ASP A 269 -34.47 2.88 -36.69
CA ASP A 269 -35.65 3.77 -36.73
C ASP A 269 -35.24 5.22 -36.96
N GLY A 270 -34.17 5.66 -36.29
CA GLY A 270 -33.54 6.96 -36.52
C GLY A 270 -33.13 7.16 -37.98
N LEU A 271 -32.46 6.16 -38.56
CA LEU A 271 -31.93 6.27 -39.93
C LEU A 271 -33.08 6.30 -40.95
N ARG A 272 -34.07 5.42 -40.82
CA ARG A 272 -35.27 5.42 -41.68
C ARG A 272 -36.06 6.73 -41.56
N PHE A 273 -36.23 7.26 -40.36
CA PHE A 273 -36.90 8.54 -40.14
C PHE A 273 -36.13 9.69 -40.80
N MET A 274 -34.81 9.75 -40.61
CA MET A 274 -33.98 10.79 -41.20
C MET A 274 -34.00 10.75 -42.74
N LEU A 275 -33.87 9.56 -43.34
CA LEU A 275 -33.97 9.40 -44.79
C LEU A 275 -35.34 9.82 -45.29
N SER A 276 -36.42 9.39 -44.64
CA SER A 276 -37.78 9.80 -44.97
C SER A 276 -37.96 11.32 -44.88
N TRP A 277 -37.39 11.95 -43.85
CA TRP A 277 -37.48 13.39 -43.61
C TRP A 277 -36.80 14.20 -44.70
N TRP A 278 -35.54 13.84 -45.01
CA TRP A 278 -34.70 14.58 -45.95
C TRP A 278 -35.08 14.38 -47.41
N THR A 279 -35.54 13.19 -47.78
CA THR A 279 -35.84 12.82 -49.17
C THR A 279 -37.29 13.09 -49.56
N LYS A 280 -38.15 13.45 -48.59
CA LYS A 280 -39.60 13.59 -48.77
C LYS A 280 -40.24 12.32 -49.37
N VAL A 281 -39.73 11.17 -48.97
CA VAL A 281 -40.35 9.85 -49.20
C VAL A 281 -41.04 9.44 -47.89
N ARG A 282 -42.17 8.73 -47.93
CA ARG A 282 -42.75 8.21 -46.68
C ARG A 282 -41.96 7.03 -46.15
N ILE A 283 -42.00 6.80 -44.84
CA ILE A 283 -41.28 5.70 -44.20
C ILE A 283 -41.73 4.34 -44.79
N ASP A 284 -43.02 4.17 -45.11
CA ASP A 284 -43.56 2.96 -45.76
C ASP A 284 -43.16 2.77 -47.22
N GLN A 285 -42.55 3.79 -47.84
CA GLN A 285 -42.13 3.78 -49.25
C GLN A 285 -40.62 3.63 -49.45
N LEU A 286 -39.86 3.51 -48.35
CA LEU A 286 -38.44 3.17 -48.38
C LEU A 286 -38.32 1.65 -48.61
N ALA A 287 -37.55 1.25 -49.61
CA ALA A 287 -37.24 -0.14 -49.92
C ALA A 287 -35.85 -0.49 -49.39
N ASP A 288 -35.64 -1.75 -49.00
CA ASP A 288 -34.37 -2.21 -48.42
C ASP A 288 -33.18 -2.13 -49.40
N ASP A 289 -33.46 -2.10 -50.70
CA ASP A 289 -32.49 -1.94 -51.80
C ASP A 289 -32.24 -0.46 -52.16
N ASP A 290 -32.92 0.50 -51.51
CA ASP A 290 -32.69 1.92 -51.76
C ASP A 290 -31.29 2.33 -51.29
N THR A 291 -30.58 3.14 -52.08
CA THR A 291 -29.31 3.76 -51.67
C THR A 291 -29.51 5.26 -51.42
N ILE A 292 -28.64 5.91 -50.62
CA ILE A 292 -28.70 7.36 -50.43
C ILE A 292 -28.62 8.09 -51.78
N GLU A 293 -27.75 7.62 -52.70
CA GLU A 293 -27.61 8.17 -54.06
C GLU A 293 -28.95 8.13 -54.83
N SER A 294 -29.66 7.00 -54.75
CA SER A 294 -30.96 6.81 -55.42
C SER A 294 -32.07 7.69 -54.83
N LEU A 295 -32.05 7.94 -53.51
CA LEU A 295 -33.08 8.70 -52.82
C LEU A 295 -32.93 10.23 -52.96
N VAL A 296 -31.72 10.72 -53.27
CA VAL A 296 -31.44 12.16 -53.47
C VAL A 296 -31.39 12.56 -54.95
N ASP A 297 -31.76 11.66 -55.86
CA ASP A 297 -31.86 11.87 -57.32
C ASP A 297 -30.56 12.44 -57.92
N GLY A 298 -29.40 11.93 -57.47
CA GLY A 298 -28.06 12.35 -57.95
C GLY A 298 -27.61 13.76 -57.49
N ALA A 299 -28.34 14.42 -56.58
CA ALA A 299 -27.96 15.72 -56.05
C ALA A 299 -26.82 15.61 -55.01
N SER A 300 -25.57 15.66 -55.48
CA SER A 300 -24.35 15.52 -54.67
C SER A 300 -24.30 16.42 -53.42
N SER A 301 -24.88 17.63 -53.46
CA SER A 301 -24.96 18.52 -52.28
C SER A 301 -25.90 17.98 -51.19
N ARG A 302 -27.05 17.40 -51.56
CA ARG A 302 -28.00 16.80 -50.61
C ARG A 302 -27.47 15.49 -50.04
N ARG A 303 -26.79 14.70 -50.88
CA ARG A 303 -26.10 13.48 -50.46
C ARG A 303 -25.06 13.75 -49.37
N ASN A 304 -24.14 14.68 -49.60
CA ASN A 304 -23.07 14.96 -48.66
C ASN A 304 -23.61 15.58 -47.36
N GLN A 305 -24.66 16.41 -47.45
CA GLN A 305 -25.33 16.94 -46.26
C GLN A 305 -25.98 15.82 -45.43
N LEU A 306 -26.71 14.90 -46.08
CA LEU A 306 -27.34 13.77 -45.42
C LEU A 306 -26.31 12.83 -44.76
N LEU A 307 -25.15 12.60 -45.40
CA LEU A 307 -24.04 11.84 -44.81
C LEU A 307 -23.43 12.55 -43.57
N MET A 308 -23.27 13.87 -43.62
CA MET A 308 -22.83 14.65 -42.44
C MET A 308 -23.83 14.56 -41.29
N ASP A 309 -25.12 14.65 -41.60
CA ASP A 309 -26.19 14.57 -40.61
C ASP A 309 -26.33 13.17 -40.02
N ILE A 310 -26.08 12.10 -40.81
CA ILE A 310 -25.92 10.72 -40.29
C ILE A 310 -24.76 10.64 -39.30
N GLY A 311 -23.58 11.18 -39.65
CA GLY A 311 -22.42 11.19 -38.76
C GLY A 311 -22.72 11.94 -37.45
N LYS A 312 -23.40 13.09 -37.53
CA LYS A 312 -23.73 13.92 -36.36
C LYS A 312 -24.85 13.31 -35.50
N GLU A 313 -25.86 12.70 -36.11
CA GLU A 313 -27.00 12.10 -35.40
C GLU A 313 -26.56 10.88 -34.58
N PHE A 314 -25.76 9.99 -35.17
CA PHE A 314 -25.35 8.73 -34.54
C PHE A 314 -23.98 8.79 -33.86
N GLY A 315 -23.26 9.91 -33.93
CA GLY A 315 -21.90 10.05 -33.38
C GLY A 315 -20.85 9.24 -34.13
N LEU A 316 -21.04 9.07 -35.44
CA LEU A 316 -20.20 8.23 -36.30
C LEU A 316 -19.21 9.07 -37.11
N GLY A 317 -18.01 8.52 -37.34
CA GLY A 317 -17.09 9.02 -38.37
C GLY A 317 -17.63 8.76 -39.79
N ALA A 318 -16.88 9.19 -40.81
CA ALA A 318 -17.25 8.91 -42.20
C ALA A 318 -17.36 7.39 -42.44
N ILE A 319 -18.48 6.95 -43.03
CA ILE A 319 -18.69 5.55 -43.42
C ILE A 319 -18.33 5.44 -44.90
N ASP A 320 -17.26 4.71 -45.20
CA ASP A 320 -16.80 4.49 -46.58
C ASP A 320 -17.88 3.77 -47.40
N GLY A 321 -18.25 4.34 -48.55
CA GLY A 321 -19.26 3.74 -49.44
C GLY A 321 -20.71 3.89 -48.99
N ALA A 322 -21.02 4.60 -47.90
CA ALA A 322 -22.40 4.74 -47.39
C ALA A 322 -23.39 5.38 -48.37
N ALA A 323 -22.91 6.15 -49.36
CA ALA A 323 -23.76 6.70 -50.41
C ALA A 323 -24.37 5.62 -51.33
N ASP A 324 -23.61 4.57 -51.60
CA ASP A 324 -23.89 3.52 -52.59
C ASP A 324 -24.35 2.21 -51.94
N ALA A 325 -24.26 2.08 -50.62
CA ALA A 325 -24.75 0.93 -49.87
C ALA A 325 -26.28 0.85 -49.91
N ALA A 326 -26.81 -0.38 -50.01
CA ALA A 326 -28.24 -0.64 -49.85
C ALA A 326 -28.69 -0.27 -48.42
N LEU A 327 -29.92 0.22 -48.27
CA LEU A 327 -30.47 0.70 -47.00
C LEU A 327 -30.39 -0.36 -45.90
N SER A 328 -30.66 -1.62 -46.23
CA SER A 328 -30.51 -2.75 -45.30
C SER A 328 -29.07 -2.88 -44.77
N THR A 329 -28.07 -2.86 -45.66
CA THR A 329 -26.65 -2.88 -45.27
C THR A 329 -26.26 -1.67 -44.42
N LEU A 330 -26.71 -0.48 -44.81
CA LEU A 330 -26.40 0.76 -44.08
C LEU A 330 -27.00 0.76 -42.67
N ILE A 331 -28.20 0.19 -42.50
CA ILE A 331 -28.84 0.02 -41.20
C ILE A 331 -28.01 -0.88 -40.29
N ASP A 332 -27.56 -2.02 -40.80
CA ASP A 332 -26.75 -2.97 -40.02
C ASP A 332 -25.40 -2.33 -39.61
N GLU A 333 -24.76 -1.59 -40.52
CA GLU A 333 -23.49 -0.89 -40.23
C GLU A 333 -23.66 0.22 -39.18
N VAL A 334 -24.73 1.02 -39.28
CA VAL A 334 -25.03 2.07 -38.30
C VAL A 334 -25.38 1.45 -36.94
N ALA A 335 -26.19 0.38 -36.91
CA ALA A 335 -26.53 -0.31 -35.66
C ALA A 335 -25.30 -0.92 -34.97
N ALA A 336 -24.36 -1.50 -35.73
CA ALA A 336 -23.14 -2.11 -35.18
C ALA A 336 -22.17 -1.07 -34.57
N ARG A 337 -22.10 0.13 -35.17
CA ARG A 337 -21.14 1.19 -34.79
C ARG A 337 -21.72 2.19 -33.78
N ALA A 338 -23.04 2.42 -33.77
CA ALA A 338 -23.70 3.41 -32.93
C ALA A 338 -24.07 2.87 -31.52
N ARG A 339 -23.14 2.17 -30.85
CA ARG A 339 -23.37 1.51 -29.54
C ARG A 339 -23.74 2.46 -28.40
N THR A 340 -23.37 3.74 -28.53
CA THR A 340 -23.62 4.80 -27.54
C THR A 340 -24.74 5.76 -27.94
N TYR A 341 -25.54 5.42 -28.97
CA TYR A 341 -26.60 6.30 -29.47
C TYR A 341 -27.68 6.55 -28.42
N ARG A 342 -27.96 7.84 -28.15
CA ARG A 342 -29.08 8.28 -27.31
C ARG A 342 -30.17 8.86 -28.21
N ALA A 343 -31.28 8.14 -28.32
CA ALA A 343 -32.35 8.45 -29.24
C ALA A 343 -33.36 9.50 -28.71
N PRO A 344 -33.93 10.35 -29.59
CA PRO A 344 -33.36 10.82 -30.84
C PRO A 344 -32.16 11.74 -30.56
N GLY A 345 -31.16 11.70 -31.43
CA GLY A 345 -29.92 12.45 -31.33
C GLY A 345 -30.04 13.92 -31.73
N PRO A 346 -28.91 14.63 -31.84
CA PRO A 346 -28.87 16.09 -31.94
C PRO A 346 -29.38 16.66 -33.27
N VAL A 347 -29.61 15.83 -34.30
CA VAL A 347 -30.18 16.26 -35.60
C VAL A 347 -31.68 16.02 -35.63
N LEU A 348 -32.13 14.83 -35.21
CA LEU A 348 -33.53 14.44 -35.26
C LEU A 348 -34.36 15.11 -34.16
N ARG A 349 -33.81 15.27 -32.95
CA ARG A 349 -34.57 15.84 -31.82
C ARG A 349 -35.08 17.26 -32.09
N PRO A 350 -34.26 18.23 -32.55
CA PRO A 350 -34.77 19.56 -32.91
C PRO A 350 -35.81 19.53 -34.04
N THR A 351 -35.64 18.62 -35.00
CA THR A 351 -36.53 18.45 -36.15
C THR A 351 -37.91 17.95 -35.73
N ILE A 352 -37.96 16.91 -34.89
CA ILE A 352 -39.21 16.36 -34.34
C ILE A 352 -39.89 17.40 -33.46
N ASP A 353 -39.15 18.04 -32.54
CA ASP A 353 -39.70 19.04 -31.62
C ASP A 353 -40.28 20.26 -32.34
N GLU A 354 -39.66 20.71 -33.44
CA GLU A 354 -40.19 21.83 -34.23
C GLU A 354 -41.53 21.48 -34.87
N GLN A 355 -41.68 20.26 -35.39
CA GLN A 355 -42.92 19.82 -36.04
C GLN A 355 -44.02 19.57 -35.02
N LEU A 356 -43.69 18.97 -33.88
CA LEU A 356 -44.64 18.83 -32.78
C LEU A 356 -45.15 20.19 -32.31
N ARG A 357 -44.28 21.21 -32.19
CA ARG A 357 -44.73 22.59 -31.89
C ARG A 357 -45.68 23.17 -32.94
N ARG A 358 -45.47 22.86 -34.23
CA ARG A 358 -46.39 23.28 -35.31
C ARG A 358 -47.74 22.58 -35.22
N VAL A 359 -47.78 21.34 -34.74
CA VAL A 359 -49.02 20.57 -34.54
C VAL A 359 -49.74 20.99 -33.25
N THR A 360 -49.03 21.15 -32.12
CA THR A 360 -49.65 21.50 -30.82
C THR A 360 -50.03 22.98 -30.71
N GLY A 361 -49.36 23.87 -31.46
CA GLY A 361 -49.57 25.32 -31.42
C GLY A 361 -51.01 25.75 -31.79
N PRO A 362 -51.54 25.35 -32.96
CA PRO A 362 -52.92 25.66 -33.37
C PRO A 362 -53.99 25.09 -32.42
N ALA A 363 -53.74 23.92 -31.81
CA ALA A 363 -54.58 23.30 -30.80
C ALA A 363 -54.53 23.98 -29.41
N ARG A 364 -53.68 25.01 -29.24
CA ARG A 364 -53.40 25.71 -27.96
C ARG A 364 -53.00 24.76 -26.82
N SER A 365 -52.34 23.65 -27.16
CA SER A 365 -51.90 22.64 -26.20
C SER A 365 -50.39 22.75 -25.90
N ARG A 366 -49.96 22.30 -24.73
CA ARG A 366 -48.54 22.29 -24.32
C ARG A 366 -47.86 21.03 -24.87
N PRO A 367 -46.55 21.05 -25.19
CA PRO A 367 -45.83 19.86 -25.65
C PRO A 367 -45.97 18.64 -24.72
N ARG A 368 -46.07 18.86 -23.40
CA ARG A 368 -46.26 17.83 -22.38
C ARG A 368 -47.61 17.08 -22.47
N ALA A 369 -48.60 17.63 -23.19
CA ALA A 369 -49.90 16.98 -23.36
C ALA A 369 -49.78 15.66 -24.17
N ILE A 370 -48.74 15.51 -25.00
CA ILE A 370 -48.45 14.28 -25.74
C ILE A 370 -48.08 13.17 -24.75
N ASP A 371 -47.13 13.44 -23.86
CA ASP A 371 -46.66 12.52 -22.82
C ASP A 371 -47.82 12.14 -21.88
N GLU A 372 -48.62 13.13 -21.47
CA GLU A 372 -49.77 12.94 -20.59
C GLU A 372 -50.88 12.10 -21.24
N ARG A 373 -51.15 12.28 -22.55
CA ARG A 373 -52.14 11.46 -23.27
C ARG A 373 -51.66 10.01 -23.39
N ILE A 374 -50.40 9.77 -23.73
CA ILE A 374 -49.83 8.43 -23.90
C ILE A 374 -49.78 7.68 -22.55
N ALA A 375 -49.37 8.36 -21.49
CA ALA A 375 -49.30 7.76 -20.15
C ALA A 375 -50.69 7.55 -19.54
N ASN A 376 -51.58 8.56 -19.57
CA ASN A 376 -52.83 8.52 -18.80
C ASN A 376 -54.02 7.92 -19.57
N HIS A 377 -54.06 8.04 -20.90
CA HIS A 377 -55.16 7.46 -21.70
C HIS A 377 -54.83 6.04 -22.17
N TRP A 378 -53.58 5.77 -22.53
CA TRP A 378 -53.15 4.47 -23.06
C TRP A 378 -52.35 3.62 -22.07
N GLY A 379 -51.83 4.18 -20.97
CA GLY A 379 -51.05 3.43 -19.99
C GLY A 379 -49.67 3.01 -20.50
N LEU A 380 -49.10 3.72 -21.49
CA LEU A 380 -47.86 3.34 -22.17
C LEU A 380 -46.63 4.07 -21.63
N GLY A 381 -45.46 3.42 -21.69
CA GLY A 381 -44.19 3.91 -21.15
C GLY A 381 -43.53 5.07 -21.92
N ALA A 382 -42.38 5.52 -21.43
CA ALA A 382 -41.66 6.68 -21.99
C ALA A 382 -41.01 6.39 -23.37
N GLY A 383 -40.71 5.13 -23.66
CA GLY A 383 -40.27 4.68 -24.98
C GLY A 383 -41.34 4.89 -26.05
N TRP A 384 -42.60 4.56 -25.74
CA TRP A 384 -43.75 4.85 -26.60
C TRP A 384 -43.90 6.34 -26.92
N THR A 385 -43.67 7.21 -25.93
CA THR A 385 -43.69 8.66 -26.15
C THR A 385 -42.75 9.09 -27.28
N THR A 386 -41.54 8.55 -27.31
CA THR A 386 -40.54 8.91 -28.32
C THR A 386 -40.93 8.42 -29.72
N VAL A 387 -41.39 7.17 -29.83
CA VAL A 387 -41.79 6.58 -31.10
C VAL A 387 -43.06 7.25 -31.66
N VAL A 388 -44.05 7.50 -30.81
CA VAL A 388 -45.30 8.18 -31.18
C VAL A 388 -45.04 9.64 -31.55
N ALA A 389 -44.18 10.36 -30.81
CA ALA A 389 -43.77 11.72 -31.14
C ALA A 389 -43.19 11.83 -32.55
N ALA A 390 -42.32 10.90 -32.95
CA ALA A 390 -41.80 10.85 -34.30
C ALA A 390 -42.86 10.41 -35.33
N ALA A 391 -43.73 9.46 -35.00
CA ALA A 391 -44.82 9.04 -35.88
C ALA A 391 -45.79 10.19 -36.17
N VAL A 392 -46.11 11.02 -35.17
CA VAL A 392 -46.89 12.26 -35.34
C VAL A 392 -46.13 13.22 -36.24
N ALA A 393 -44.85 13.49 -35.96
CA ALA A 393 -44.04 14.39 -36.78
C ALA A 393 -43.94 13.95 -38.25
N ALA A 394 -43.80 12.65 -38.52
CA ALA A 394 -43.78 12.10 -39.88
C ALA A 394 -45.17 12.09 -40.53
N GLY A 395 -46.21 11.79 -39.75
CA GLY A 395 -47.59 11.60 -40.19
C GLY A 395 -48.39 12.88 -40.41
N THR A 396 -47.92 14.03 -39.90
CA THR A 396 -48.54 15.35 -40.11
C THR A 396 -47.74 16.24 -41.08
N ARG A 397 -46.85 15.68 -41.90
CA ARG A 397 -46.06 16.45 -42.86
C ARG A 397 -46.92 16.93 -44.04
N ALA A 398 -46.88 18.24 -44.30
CA ALA A 398 -47.52 18.81 -45.49
C ALA A 398 -46.74 18.51 -46.78
N GLY A 399 -47.46 18.17 -47.86
CA GLY A 399 -46.90 17.97 -49.21
C GLY A 399 -47.12 16.55 -49.76
N THR A 400 -46.67 16.31 -50.99
CA THR A 400 -46.75 15.01 -51.66
C THR A 400 -45.41 14.29 -51.61
N SER A 401 -45.44 12.97 -51.41
CA SER A 401 -44.25 12.13 -51.46
C SER A 401 -43.65 12.09 -52.86
N VAL A 402 -42.32 12.06 -52.95
CA VAL A 402 -41.59 11.93 -54.22
C VAL A 402 -41.97 10.63 -54.95
N ARG A 403 -42.38 9.58 -54.22
CA ARG A 403 -42.85 8.31 -54.78
C ARG A 403 -44.38 8.23 -54.97
N GLY A 404 -45.08 9.37 -54.85
CA GLY A 404 -46.53 9.48 -55.04
C GLY A 404 -47.35 9.29 -53.74
N GLY A 405 -48.52 9.93 -53.69
CA GLY A 405 -49.38 10.02 -52.49
C GLY A 405 -49.03 11.20 -51.57
N ASP A 406 -49.92 11.54 -50.64
CA ASP A 406 -49.67 12.60 -49.64
C ASP A 406 -48.67 12.11 -48.57
N LEU A 407 -47.82 13.02 -48.08
CA LEU A 407 -46.86 12.76 -46.99
C LEU A 407 -47.55 12.60 -45.63
N ALA A 408 -48.69 13.26 -45.46
CA ALA A 408 -49.50 13.15 -44.26
C ALA A 408 -50.27 11.82 -44.26
N THR A 409 -50.09 11.04 -43.20
CA THR A 409 -50.83 9.80 -42.94
C THR A 409 -51.82 9.95 -41.78
N LEU A 410 -51.75 11.06 -41.04
CA LEU A 410 -52.63 11.42 -39.94
C LEU A 410 -53.48 12.65 -40.31
N SER A 411 -54.74 12.68 -39.89
CA SER A 411 -55.69 13.75 -40.18
C SER A 411 -56.47 14.15 -38.93
N PRO A 412 -56.73 15.44 -38.69
CA PRO A 412 -56.29 16.60 -39.51
C PRO A 412 -54.78 16.87 -39.40
N THR A 413 -54.17 17.45 -40.42
CA THR A 413 -52.72 17.79 -40.41
C THR A 413 -52.41 18.98 -39.50
N GLU A 414 -53.39 19.86 -39.28
CA GLU A 414 -53.33 21.00 -38.36
C GLU A 414 -54.55 20.92 -37.41
N PRO A 415 -54.40 20.41 -36.18
CA PRO A 415 -55.52 20.29 -35.24
C PRO A 415 -55.95 21.67 -34.73
N ALA A 416 -57.26 21.97 -34.79
CA ALA A 416 -57.80 23.27 -34.37
C ALA A 416 -58.21 23.30 -32.89
N SER A 417 -58.28 22.13 -32.25
CA SER A 417 -58.68 21.95 -30.85
C SER A 417 -57.85 20.87 -30.16
N ALA A 418 -57.92 20.81 -28.83
CA ALA A 418 -57.29 19.74 -28.05
C ALA A 418 -57.89 18.36 -28.38
N GLU A 419 -59.18 18.29 -28.73
CA GLU A 419 -59.86 17.05 -29.14
C GLU A 419 -59.34 16.54 -30.50
N ASP A 420 -59.05 17.45 -31.44
CA ASP A 420 -58.42 17.10 -32.71
C ASP A 420 -56.99 16.57 -32.50
N LEU A 421 -56.24 17.16 -31.55
CA LEU A 421 -54.89 16.72 -31.20
C LEU A 421 -54.92 15.33 -30.54
N ASP A 422 -55.85 15.10 -29.62
CA ASP A 422 -56.08 13.80 -29.00
C ASP A 422 -56.39 12.72 -30.05
N GLY A 423 -57.24 13.04 -31.04
CA GLY A 423 -57.54 12.14 -32.16
C GLY A 423 -56.32 11.80 -33.03
N ILE A 424 -55.41 12.76 -33.26
CA ILE A 424 -54.14 12.51 -33.97
C ILE A 424 -53.23 11.59 -33.14
N LEU A 425 -53.14 11.82 -31.83
CA LEU A 425 -52.32 11.01 -30.92
C LEU A 425 -52.84 9.57 -30.84
N ASP A 426 -54.15 9.39 -30.71
CA ASP A 426 -54.78 8.06 -30.66
C ASP A 426 -54.59 7.29 -31.98
N ALA A 427 -54.69 7.99 -33.12
CA ALA A 427 -54.39 7.42 -34.44
C ALA A 427 -52.91 7.06 -34.61
N ALA A 428 -51.99 7.88 -34.09
CA ALA A 428 -50.55 7.62 -34.12
C ALA A 428 -50.16 6.43 -33.24
N VAL A 429 -50.70 6.33 -32.01
CA VAL A 429 -50.51 5.16 -31.13
C VAL A 429 -50.98 3.88 -31.82
N THR A 430 -52.16 3.91 -32.44
CA THR A 430 -52.69 2.75 -33.20
C THR A 430 -51.80 2.39 -34.40
N ALA A 431 -51.24 3.37 -35.09
CA ALA A 431 -50.35 3.14 -36.23
C ALA A 431 -49.00 2.54 -35.80
N VAL A 432 -48.40 3.06 -34.70
CA VAL A 432 -47.15 2.56 -34.12
C VAL A 432 -47.33 1.14 -33.58
N ALA A 433 -48.44 0.88 -32.88
CA ALA A 433 -48.79 -0.44 -32.37
C ALA A 433 -48.90 -1.47 -33.50
N ARG A 434 -49.59 -1.11 -34.61
CA ARG A 434 -49.68 -1.97 -35.80
C ARG A 434 -48.31 -2.22 -36.46
N ALA A 435 -47.46 -1.20 -36.56
CA ALA A 435 -46.14 -1.33 -37.17
C ALA A 435 -45.19 -2.19 -36.32
N SER A 436 -45.32 -2.14 -34.99
CA SER A 436 -44.48 -2.86 -34.03
C SER A 436 -45.04 -4.25 -33.67
N GLY A 437 -46.21 -4.62 -34.19
CA GLY A 437 -46.87 -5.90 -33.89
C GLY A 437 -47.45 -6.01 -32.48
N VAL A 438 -47.69 -4.89 -31.80
CA VAL A 438 -48.17 -4.83 -30.41
C VAL A 438 -49.67 -4.50 -30.38
N GLU A 439 -50.47 -5.19 -29.56
CA GLU A 439 -51.86 -4.83 -29.31
C GLU A 439 -51.96 -3.83 -28.16
N VAL A 440 -52.64 -2.69 -28.38
CA VAL A 440 -52.86 -1.64 -27.37
C VAL A 440 -54.34 -1.30 -27.28
N ALA A 441 -54.82 -1.01 -26.06
CA ALA A 441 -56.20 -0.60 -25.80
C ALA A 441 -56.21 0.59 -24.83
N PRO A 442 -57.12 1.58 -25.01
CA PRO A 442 -57.23 2.70 -24.08
C PRO A 442 -57.73 2.21 -22.71
N LEU A 443 -57.26 2.85 -21.64
CA LEU A 443 -57.68 2.56 -20.27
C LEU A 443 -59.18 2.88 -20.11
N VAL A 444 -60.00 1.86 -19.84
CA VAL A 444 -61.44 2.02 -19.66
C VAL A 444 -61.73 2.60 -18.27
N ALA A 445 -62.42 3.73 -18.20
CA ALA A 445 -62.91 4.28 -16.92
C ALA A 445 -64.00 3.36 -16.34
N PRO A 446 -63.96 3.02 -15.03
CA PRO A 446 -64.99 2.18 -14.42
C PRO A 446 -66.32 2.93 -14.39
N GLY A 447 -67.31 2.40 -15.12
CA GLY A 447 -68.69 2.90 -15.07
C GLY A 447 -69.46 2.32 -13.88
N GLY A 448 -70.12 3.19 -13.08
CA GLY A 448 -71.07 2.73 -12.07
C GLY A 448 -71.53 3.76 -11.02
N SER A 449 -72.57 4.53 -11.38
CA SER A 449 -73.65 5.15 -10.57
C SER A 449 -73.37 6.19 -9.45
N ASP A 450 -74.09 7.32 -9.59
CA ASP A 450 -74.59 8.25 -8.56
C ASP A 450 -73.58 8.99 -7.65
N ALA A 451 -72.89 9.99 -8.22
CA ALA A 451 -72.47 11.22 -7.52
C ALA A 451 -72.11 12.30 -8.56
N LEU A 452 -72.15 13.57 -8.15
CA LEU A 452 -71.82 14.79 -8.91
C LEU A 452 -70.90 14.60 -10.13
N ASP A 453 -71.29 15.20 -11.25
CA ASP A 453 -70.56 15.28 -12.52
C ASP A 453 -69.03 15.29 -12.35
N ALA A 454 -68.37 14.21 -12.77
CA ALA A 454 -66.91 14.04 -12.67
C ALA A 454 -66.15 15.14 -13.41
N ALA A 455 -66.73 15.75 -14.44
CA ALA A 455 -66.15 16.92 -15.11
C ALA A 455 -66.19 18.15 -14.19
N THR A 456 -67.28 18.35 -13.44
CA THR A 456 -67.38 19.39 -12.42
C THR A 456 -66.46 19.12 -11.23
N ALA A 457 -66.28 17.87 -10.79
CA ALA A 457 -65.34 17.50 -9.74
C ALA A 457 -63.88 17.69 -10.18
N THR A 458 -63.55 17.38 -11.43
CA THR A 458 -62.20 17.60 -12.00
C THR A 458 -61.92 19.10 -12.16
N ALA A 459 -62.88 19.89 -12.64
CA ALA A 459 -62.76 21.34 -12.72
C ALA A 459 -62.65 21.99 -11.32
N LEU A 460 -63.37 21.46 -10.33
CA LEU A 460 -63.26 21.90 -8.94
C LEU A 460 -61.91 21.50 -8.33
N LEU A 461 -61.41 20.29 -8.61
CA LEU A 461 -60.08 19.84 -8.19
C LEU A 461 -58.97 20.67 -8.85
N ASP A 462 -59.10 21.06 -10.12
CA ASP A 462 -58.13 21.94 -10.78
C ASP A 462 -58.21 23.38 -10.22
N THR A 463 -59.42 23.82 -9.83
CA THR A 463 -59.62 25.09 -9.11
C THR A 463 -59.07 25.06 -7.68
N ILE A 464 -59.03 23.89 -7.02
CA ILE A 464 -58.55 23.77 -5.64
C ILE A 464 -57.05 23.46 -5.60
N ILE A 465 -56.55 22.55 -6.45
CA ILE A 465 -55.22 21.93 -6.39
C ILE A 465 -54.39 22.14 -7.68
N GLY A 466 -54.96 22.73 -8.73
CA GLY A 466 -54.26 23.00 -9.98
C GLY A 466 -53.13 24.05 -9.84
N ALA A 467 -52.38 24.26 -10.92
CA ALA A 467 -51.21 25.16 -10.93
C ALA A 467 -51.51 26.62 -10.52
N ASP A 468 -52.77 27.04 -10.68
CA ASP A 468 -53.32 28.32 -10.20
C ASP A 468 -54.53 28.13 -9.29
N GLY A 469 -54.67 26.94 -8.71
CA GLY A 469 -55.73 26.60 -7.78
C GLY A 469 -55.56 27.26 -6.42
N VAL A 470 -56.65 27.31 -5.66
CA VAL A 470 -56.75 27.99 -4.36
C VAL A 470 -55.69 27.52 -3.36
N LEU A 471 -55.34 26.23 -3.31
CA LEU A 471 -54.27 25.72 -2.43
C LEU A 471 -52.88 26.18 -2.87
N THR A 472 -52.64 26.31 -4.18
CA THR A 472 -51.39 26.86 -4.72
C THR A 472 -51.29 28.35 -4.44
N GLU A 473 -52.39 29.10 -4.52
CA GLU A 473 -52.45 30.51 -4.14
C GLU A 473 -52.27 30.71 -2.63
N ILE A 474 -52.95 29.91 -1.80
CA ILE A 474 -52.76 29.87 -0.36
C ILE A 474 -51.32 29.48 -0.03
N GLY A 475 -50.72 28.51 -0.73
CA GLY A 475 -49.31 28.15 -0.60
C GLY A 475 -48.40 29.33 -0.89
N ARG A 476 -48.59 30.05 -2.02
CA ARG A 476 -47.84 31.27 -2.36
C ARG A 476 -48.01 32.37 -1.31
N VAL A 477 -49.21 32.53 -0.74
CA VAL A 477 -49.53 33.53 0.30
C VAL A 477 -48.92 33.15 1.66
N ILE A 478 -48.97 31.87 2.05
CA ILE A 478 -48.32 31.36 3.27
C ILE A 478 -46.82 31.53 3.13
N THR A 479 -46.21 31.07 2.02
CA THR A 479 -44.78 31.25 1.75
C THR A 479 -44.36 32.72 1.81
N ARG A 480 -45.15 33.66 1.27
CA ARG A 480 -44.90 35.11 1.39
C ARG A 480 -45.04 35.67 2.81
N ARG A 481 -45.86 35.05 3.66
CA ARG A 481 -46.11 35.51 5.04
C ARG A 481 -45.17 34.85 6.06
N THR A 482 -44.61 33.68 5.76
CA THR A 482 -43.72 32.91 6.64
C THR A 482 -42.24 32.97 6.24
N SER A 483 -41.87 33.72 5.20
CA SER A 483 -40.48 33.87 4.74
C SER A 483 -39.68 34.88 5.58
N ASP A 484 -39.33 34.46 6.80
CA ASP A 484 -37.95 34.62 7.30
C ASP A 484 -37.08 33.40 6.90
N ALA A 485 -37.65 32.43 6.17
CA ALA A 485 -36.88 31.39 5.51
C ALA A 485 -36.07 32.04 4.37
N PRO A 486 -34.73 31.89 4.35
CA PRO A 486 -33.94 32.33 3.22
C PRO A 486 -34.43 31.55 1.99
N THR A 487 -35.07 32.25 1.06
CA THR A 487 -35.01 31.82 -0.33
C THR A 487 -33.52 31.74 -0.64
N GLY A 488 -32.98 30.53 -0.81
CA GLY A 488 -31.65 30.34 -1.35
C GLY A 488 -31.61 31.12 -2.66
N ASP A 489 -31.04 32.32 -2.59
CA ASP A 489 -31.00 33.26 -3.69
C ASP A 489 -29.91 32.73 -4.61
N SER A 490 -30.27 31.76 -5.45
CA SER A 490 -29.39 31.14 -6.45
C SER A 490 -28.78 32.19 -7.40
N SER A 491 -29.30 33.42 -7.39
CA SER A 491 -28.76 34.56 -8.11
C SER A 491 -27.39 35.03 -7.58
N PHE A 492 -27.12 34.93 -6.27
CA PHE A 492 -25.83 35.30 -5.67
C PHE A 492 -24.77 34.23 -5.99
N ASP A 493 -25.15 32.95 -5.93
CA ASP A 493 -24.29 31.84 -6.31
C ASP A 493 -23.94 31.85 -7.80
N LEU A 494 -24.88 32.23 -8.68
CA LEU A 494 -24.61 32.29 -10.13
C LEU A 494 -23.67 33.44 -10.52
N GLN A 495 -23.76 34.62 -9.89
CA GLN A 495 -22.87 35.73 -10.18
C GLN A 495 -21.45 35.47 -9.70
N GLU A 496 -21.29 34.92 -8.49
CA GLU A 496 -19.96 34.54 -7.98
C GLU A 496 -19.38 33.36 -8.77
N THR A 497 -20.21 32.37 -9.15
CA THR A 497 -19.78 31.27 -10.03
C THR A 497 -19.34 31.79 -11.39
N GLN A 498 -20.07 32.74 -12.00
CA GLN A 498 -19.68 33.34 -13.27
C GLN A 498 -18.38 34.14 -13.13
N ARG A 499 -18.21 34.90 -12.04
CA ARG A 499 -16.98 35.63 -11.76
C ARG A 499 -15.78 34.69 -11.60
N LEU A 500 -15.94 33.60 -10.85
CA LEU A 500 -14.90 32.56 -10.70
C LEU A 500 -14.58 31.89 -12.04
N HIS A 501 -15.60 31.62 -12.86
CA HIS A 501 -15.43 31.10 -14.21
C HIS A 501 -14.66 32.07 -15.11
N ASP A 502 -14.98 33.37 -15.06
CA ASP A 502 -14.30 34.40 -15.84
C ASP A 502 -12.83 34.55 -15.42
N ILE A 503 -12.53 34.46 -14.12
CA ILE A 503 -11.15 34.43 -13.58
C ILE A 503 -10.42 33.19 -14.08
N ALA A 504 -11.03 32.01 -13.98
CA ALA A 504 -10.45 30.76 -14.45
C ALA A 504 -10.19 30.78 -15.97
N ALA A 505 -11.11 31.36 -16.75
CA ALA A 505 -10.96 31.53 -18.19
C ALA A 505 -9.87 32.55 -18.55
N ALA A 506 -9.70 33.61 -17.76
CA ALA A 506 -8.60 34.56 -17.94
C ALA A 506 -7.24 33.90 -17.66
N VAL A 507 -7.11 33.18 -16.56
CA VAL A 507 -5.89 32.40 -16.22
C VAL A 507 -5.59 31.36 -17.30
N THR A 508 -6.61 30.63 -17.77
CA THR A 508 -6.46 29.63 -18.84
C THR A 508 -6.01 30.25 -20.17
N ARG A 509 -6.44 31.48 -20.47
CA ARG A 509 -6.05 32.16 -21.71
C ARG A 509 -4.58 32.60 -21.70
N GLU A 510 -4.10 33.10 -20.55
CA GLU A 510 -2.72 33.58 -20.40
C GLU A 510 -1.74 32.41 -20.20
N LEU A 511 -2.08 31.47 -19.31
CA LEU A 511 -1.17 30.43 -18.81
C LEU A 511 -1.51 29.03 -19.34
N GLY A 512 -2.53 28.90 -20.20
CA GLY A 512 -2.95 27.61 -20.77
C GLY A 512 -3.82 26.76 -19.84
N ALA A 513 -4.58 25.84 -20.42
CA ALA A 513 -5.56 25.00 -19.71
C ALA A 513 -4.93 24.02 -18.71
N GLY A 514 -3.66 23.65 -18.91
CA GLY A 514 -2.93 22.75 -18.02
C GLY A 514 -2.28 23.43 -16.81
N TRP A 515 -2.28 24.77 -16.72
CA TRP A 515 -1.49 25.49 -15.72
C TRP A 515 -1.84 25.12 -14.29
N GLN A 516 -3.13 25.08 -13.95
CA GLN A 516 -3.58 24.77 -12.59
C GLN A 516 -3.08 23.40 -12.12
N ALA A 517 -3.10 22.40 -13.00
CA ALA A 517 -2.57 21.08 -12.70
C ALA A 517 -1.03 21.10 -12.60
N ALA A 518 -0.35 21.83 -13.48
CA ALA A 518 1.10 21.93 -13.50
C ALA A 518 1.68 22.59 -12.24
N VAL A 519 0.97 23.55 -11.63
CA VAL A 519 1.40 24.27 -10.42
C VAL A 519 0.70 23.81 -9.15
N ALA A 520 -0.06 22.71 -9.22
CA ALA A 520 -0.75 22.15 -8.06
C ALA A 520 0.26 21.69 -6.99
N PRO A 521 0.06 22.04 -5.71
CA PRO A 521 0.84 21.50 -4.60
C PRO A 521 0.81 19.97 -4.56
N ALA A 522 1.98 19.35 -4.42
CA ALA A 522 2.16 17.91 -4.22
C ALA A 522 2.79 17.59 -2.85
N PHE A 523 3.36 18.59 -2.17
CA PHE A 523 4.03 18.40 -0.89
C PHE A 523 3.05 18.14 0.26
N ASP A 524 3.29 17.03 0.93
CA ASP A 524 2.57 16.55 2.11
C ASP A 524 3.57 15.89 3.07
N PRO A 525 3.81 16.46 4.28
CA PRO A 525 4.69 15.88 5.29
C PRO A 525 4.34 14.42 5.62
N ALA A 526 3.05 14.06 5.63
CA ALA A 526 2.60 12.70 5.96
C ALA A 526 2.92 11.66 4.86
N ARG A 527 3.31 12.12 3.67
CA ARG A 527 3.71 11.27 2.53
C ARG A 527 5.23 11.24 2.32
N THR A 528 5.99 11.86 3.21
CA THR A 528 7.46 11.73 3.21
C THR A 528 7.87 10.36 3.72
N LEU A 529 8.97 9.82 3.20
CA LEU A 529 9.47 8.49 3.56
C LEU A 529 10.95 8.57 3.91
N VAL A 530 11.36 7.94 5.00
CA VAL A 530 12.76 7.80 5.40
C VAL A 530 13.24 6.37 5.12
N ILE A 531 14.47 6.24 4.65
CA ILE A 531 15.20 4.98 4.48
C ILE A 531 16.54 5.14 5.22
N ASP A 532 16.69 4.45 6.34
CA ASP A 532 17.82 4.54 7.27
C ASP A 532 18.27 3.15 7.79
N ASP A 533 17.74 2.08 7.21
CA ASP A 533 17.85 0.70 7.67
C ASP A 533 19.09 -0.03 7.12
N ARG A 534 20.17 0.70 6.81
CA ARG A 534 21.38 0.09 6.20
C ARG A 534 21.95 -1.03 7.06
N TRP A 535 21.81 -0.96 8.38
CA TRP A 535 22.22 -2.02 9.31
C TRP A 535 21.54 -3.37 9.00
N ALA A 536 20.26 -3.37 8.62
CA ALA A 536 19.51 -4.57 8.28
C ALA A 536 19.92 -5.11 6.89
N GLY A 537 20.03 -4.23 5.90
CA GLY A 537 20.52 -4.60 4.56
C GLY A 537 21.94 -5.18 4.59
N GLN A 538 22.81 -4.69 5.50
CA GLN A 538 24.15 -5.27 5.68
C GLN A 538 24.09 -6.68 6.25
N ARG A 539 23.19 -6.96 7.19
CA ARG A 539 22.98 -8.32 7.72
C ARG A 539 22.46 -9.26 6.61
N GLU A 540 21.57 -8.78 5.75
CA GLU A 540 21.09 -9.52 4.58
C GLU A 540 22.23 -9.81 3.59
N ASP A 541 23.03 -8.80 3.21
CA ASP A 541 24.18 -8.94 2.33
C ASP A 541 25.18 -10.00 2.86
N LEU A 542 25.46 -9.97 4.17
CA LEU A 542 26.31 -10.95 4.84
C LEU A 542 25.73 -12.37 4.79
N ALA A 543 24.43 -12.52 5.03
CA ALA A 543 23.75 -13.80 4.97
C ALA A 543 23.73 -14.37 3.54
N ARG A 544 23.46 -13.53 2.54
CA ARG A 544 23.48 -13.94 1.13
C ARG A 544 24.89 -14.32 0.66
N LEU A 545 25.92 -13.56 1.05
CA LEU A 545 27.31 -13.93 0.79
C LEU A 545 27.70 -15.28 1.39
N ALA A 546 27.21 -15.60 2.60
CA ALA A 546 27.50 -16.86 3.28
C ALA A 546 26.75 -18.08 2.72
N ASN A 547 25.67 -17.85 1.96
CA ASN A 547 24.85 -18.88 1.33
C ASN A 547 24.97 -18.89 -0.20
N SER A 548 25.85 -18.07 -0.79
CA SER A 548 26.12 -18.08 -2.23
C SER A 548 26.71 -19.43 -2.67
N ASP A 549 26.45 -19.83 -3.92
CA ASP A 549 27.03 -21.05 -4.48
C ASP A 549 28.57 -21.00 -4.38
N PRO A 550 29.24 -22.06 -3.89
CA PRO A 550 30.68 -22.14 -3.86
C PRO A 550 31.33 -22.09 -5.26
N ASP A 551 30.59 -22.29 -6.37
CA ASP A 551 31.06 -22.05 -7.74
C ASP A 551 31.35 -20.56 -7.97
N PRO A 552 32.64 -20.14 -8.03
CA PRO A 552 33.01 -18.74 -8.08
C PRO A 552 32.65 -18.07 -9.42
N ASP A 553 32.34 -18.81 -10.48
CA ASP A 553 32.10 -18.23 -11.81
C ASP A 553 30.63 -17.93 -12.09
N ARG A 554 29.68 -18.58 -11.39
CA ARG A 554 28.24 -18.35 -11.60
C ARG A 554 27.73 -17.05 -10.97
N ASP A 555 28.28 -16.66 -9.82
CA ASP A 555 27.79 -15.52 -9.01
C ASP A 555 28.87 -14.46 -8.69
N ARG A 556 30.01 -14.47 -9.41
CA ARG A 556 31.14 -13.58 -9.13
C ARG A 556 30.73 -12.11 -9.04
N THR A 557 29.94 -11.66 -10.02
CA THR A 557 29.51 -10.27 -10.14
C THR A 557 28.62 -9.85 -8.97
N ASP A 558 27.70 -10.71 -8.52
CA ASP A 558 26.83 -10.41 -7.37
C ASP A 558 27.64 -10.37 -6.07
N ARG A 559 28.56 -11.33 -5.87
CA ARG A 559 29.47 -11.34 -4.71
C ARG A 559 30.33 -10.09 -4.65
N GLU A 560 30.92 -9.67 -5.77
CA GLU A 560 31.71 -8.45 -5.85
C GLU A 560 30.88 -7.19 -5.55
N ARG A 561 29.65 -7.11 -6.08
CA ARG A 561 28.71 -6.03 -5.75
C ARG A 561 28.41 -5.97 -4.25
N ARG A 562 28.07 -7.09 -3.62
CA ARG A 562 27.80 -7.15 -2.17
C ARG A 562 29.01 -6.75 -1.33
N PHE A 563 30.21 -7.21 -1.69
CA PHE A 563 31.43 -6.76 -1.02
C PHE A 563 31.65 -5.24 -1.19
N ALA A 564 31.39 -4.69 -2.36
CA ALA A 564 31.46 -3.24 -2.57
C ALA A 564 30.45 -2.48 -1.69
N ARG A 565 29.22 -2.99 -1.56
CA ARG A 565 28.18 -2.44 -0.66
C ARG A 565 28.61 -2.48 0.81
N LEU A 566 29.20 -3.59 1.27
CA LEU A 566 29.68 -3.75 2.65
C LEU A 566 30.95 -2.94 2.94
N GLY A 567 31.77 -2.69 1.90
CA GLY A 567 32.99 -1.88 1.98
C GLY A 567 32.74 -0.39 2.28
N ARG A 568 31.47 0.04 2.35
CA ARG A 568 31.04 1.37 2.79
C ARG A 568 30.90 1.49 4.31
N GLY A 569 31.56 0.63 5.08
CA GLY A 569 31.58 0.66 6.54
C GLY A 569 30.41 -0.08 7.17
N LEU A 570 30.71 -1.06 8.02
CA LEU A 570 29.72 -1.87 8.72
C LEU A 570 29.12 -1.13 9.92
N ALA A 571 27.81 -1.22 10.07
CA ALA A 571 27.09 -0.83 11.27
C ALA A 571 27.61 -1.63 12.48
N PRO A 572 27.63 -1.05 13.69
CA PRO A 572 28.04 -1.76 14.91
C PRO A 572 27.32 -3.10 15.08
N SER A 573 26.02 -3.12 14.80
CA SER A 573 25.13 -4.27 14.87
C SER A 573 25.40 -5.35 13.79
N ALA A 574 26.06 -4.99 12.68
CA ALA A 574 26.46 -5.89 11.59
C ALA A 574 27.87 -6.48 11.79
N ILE A 575 28.77 -5.81 12.53
CA ILE A 575 30.13 -6.29 12.81
C ILE A 575 30.10 -7.66 13.53
N GLY A 576 29.17 -7.86 14.46
CA GLY A 576 28.99 -9.13 15.16
C GLY A 576 28.63 -10.28 14.21
N HIS A 577 27.69 -10.04 13.29
CA HIS A 577 27.31 -10.99 12.24
C HIS A 577 28.46 -11.28 11.27
N ALA A 578 29.19 -10.25 10.83
CA ALA A 578 30.34 -10.43 9.95
C ALA A 578 31.41 -11.35 10.59
N ARG A 579 31.71 -11.17 11.88
CA ARG A 579 32.62 -12.07 12.64
C ARG A 579 32.08 -13.49 12.77
N TRP A 580 30.76 -13.65 12.93
CA TRP A 580 30.15 -14.98 12.98
C TRP A 580 30.31 -15.70 11.64
N HIS A 581 29.97 -15.04 10.53
CA HIS A 581 30.14 -15.58 9.18
C HIS A 581 31.60 -15.83 8.84
N GLU A 582 32.53 -14.98 9.30
CA GLU A 582 33.97 -15.21 9.17
C GLU A 582 34.38 -16.55 9.79
N ARG A 583 33.99 -16.80 11.05
CA ARG A 583 34.30 -18.07 11.74
C ARG A 583 33.64 -19.27 11.07
N GLU A 584 32.42 -19.10 10.59
CA GLU A 584 31.69 -20.16 9.88
C GLU A 584 32.36 -20.50 8.54
N ALA A 585 32.75 -19.50 7.77
CA ALA A 585 33.52 -19.68 6.53
C ALA A 585 34.84 -20.42 6.80
N ARG A 586 35.57 -20.06 7.87
CA ARG A 586 36.77 -20.81 8.31
C ARG A 586 36.47 -22.26 8.66
N ARG A 587 35.35 -22.54 9.34
CA ARG A 587 34.92 -23.92 9.69
C ARG A 587 34.59 -24.75 8.45
N ARG A 588 33.97 -24.15 7.44
CA ARG A 588 33.65 -24.78 6.14
C ARG A 588 34.84 -24.89 5.20
N GLY A 589 35.94 -24.19 5.50
CA GLY A 589 37.16 -24.16 4.68
C GLY A 589 37.17 -23.09 3.58
N ASP A 590 36.23 -22.16 3.58
CA ASP A 590 36.22 -21.00 2.66
C ASP A 590 37.11 -19.87 3.22
N VAL A 591 38.40 -19.95 2.90
CA VAL A 591 39.42 -19.01 3.41
C VAL A 591 39.32 -17.63 2.75
N ASP A 592 38.93 -17.54 1.47
CA ASP A 592 38.82 -16.25 0.76
C ASP A 592 37.69 -15.41 1.34
N LEU A 593 36.51 -16.01 1.55
CA LEU A 593 35.38 -15.34 2.19
C LEU A 593 35.75 -14.89 3.61
N ALA A 594 36.34 -15.78 4.41
CA ALA A 594 36.77 -15.45 5.77
C ALA A 594 37.76 -14.27 5.79
N ASP A 595 38.77 -14.26 4.93
CA ASP A 595 39.78 -13.20 4.93
C ASP A 595 39.22 -11.86 4.40
N ARG A 596 38.27 -11.88 3.46
CA ARG A 596 37.56 -10.66 3.03
C ARG A 596 36.67 -10.09 4.15
N LEU A 597 35.92 -10.94 4.85
CA LEU A 597 35.09 -10.51 5.99
C LEU A 597 35.95 -9.96 7.13
N ALA A 598 37.08 -10.59 7.43
CA ALA A 598 38.03 -10.11 8.43
C ALA A 598 38.58 -8.71 8.07
N ARG A 599 38.87 -8.45 6.78
CA ARG A 599 39.28 -7.12 6.31
C ARG A 599 38.19 -6.08 6.50
N LEU A 600 36.95 -6.38 6.09
CA LEU A 600 35.81 -5.46 6.29
C LEU A 600 35.60 -5.09 7.76
N VAL A 601 35.71 -6.06 8.66
CA VAL A 601 35.60 -5.83 10.11
C VAL A 601 36.75 -4.95 10.61
N ALA A 602 37.98 -5.20 10.15
CA ALA A 602 39.14 -4.40 10.54
C ALA A 602 39.07 -2.95 10.02
N GLU A 603 38.64 -2.77 8.76
CA GLU A 603 38.45 -1.47 8.13
C GLU A 603 37.33 -0.67 8.81
N SER A 604 36.22 -1.32 9.15
CA SER A 604 35.10 -0.68 9.86
C SER A 604 35.44 -0.31 11.31
N ALA A 605 36.36 -1.04 11.95
CA ALA A 605 36.83 -0.73 13.29
C ALA A 605 37.89 0.40 13.32
N ALA A 606 38.49 0.75 12.18
CA ALA A 606 39.46 1.82 12.10
C ALA A 606 38.75 3.18 12.18
N THR A 607 38.76 3.81 13.36
CA THR A 607 38.20 5.15 13.67
C THR A 607 38.86 6.34 12.92
N ALA A 608 39.55 6.10 11.80
CA ALA A 608 40.12 7.18 11.01
C ALA A 608 38.98 7.91 10.29
N VAL A 609 38.70 9.15 10.71
CA VAL A 609 37.82 10.08 9.98
C VAL A 609 38.37 10.18 8.56
N ARG A 610 37.59 9.70 7.59
CA ARG A 610 37.98 9.82 6.19
C ARG A 610 37.89 11.29 5.78
N THR A 611 38.78 11.72 4.89
CA THR A 611 38.76 13.11 4.40
C THR A 611 37.51 13.44 3.59
N ASP A 612 36.81 12.43 3.09
CA ASP A 612 35.57 12.49 2.29
C ASP A 612 34.30 12.17 3.11
N ASP A 613 34.37 12.19 4.44
CA ASP A 613 33.24 11.91 5.34
C ASP A 613 32.25 13.09 5.39
N LEU A 614 31.00 12.83 5.00
CA LEU A 614 29.87 13.76 5.01
C LEU A 614 28.79 13.36 6.02
N SER A 615 29.11 12.52 7.01
CA SER A 615 28.12 11.99 7.97
C SER A 615 27.46 13.01 8.90
N ASP A 616 28.01 14.23 8.98
CA ASP A 616 27.41 15.34 9.73
C ASP A 616 26.68 16.34 8.80
N ASP A 617 26.65 16.08 7.48
CA ASP A 617 26.03 16.96 6.49
C ASP A 617 24.61 16.54 6.13
N VAL A 618 23.76 17.54 5.95
CA VAL A 618 22.37 17.40 5.48
C VAL A 618 22.29 17.99 4.07
N ALA A 619 21.99 17.16 3.07
CA ALA A 619 21.98 17.56 1.67
C ALA A 619 20.57 17.53 1.06
N LEU A 620 20.11 18.66 0.54
CA LEU A 620 18.87 18.74 -0.25
C LEU A 620 19.19 18.56 -1.74
N VAL A 621 18.68 17.50 -2.37
CA VAL A 621 18.84 17.22 -3.79
C VAL A 621 17.47 17.26 -4.48
N THR A 622 17.30 18.14 -5.46
CA THR A 622 16.06 18.21 -6.23
C THR A 622 16.18 17.58 -7.60
N GLY A 623 15.08 17.00 -8.10
CA GLY A 623 15.04 16.40 -9.44
C GLY A 623 15.63 15.01 -9.54
N ALA A 624 15.71 14.27 -8.42
CA ALA A 624 16.21 12.91 -8.42
C ALA A 624 15.20 11.96 -9.08
N SER A 625 15.60 11.38 -10.21
CA SER A 625 14.85 10.36 -10.94
C SER A 625 15.80 9.28 -11.49
N PRO A 626 15.30 8.09 -11.86
CA PRO A 626 16.14 7.04 -12.45
C PRO A 626 16.95 7.57 -13.65
N GLY A 627 18.26 7.30 -13.67
CA GLY A 627 19.17 7.75 -14.73
C GLY A 627 19.51 9.25 -14.74
N SER A 628 19.06 10.02 -13.75
CA SER A 628 19.41 11.45 -13.62
C SER A 628 20.76 11.68 -12.94
N ILE A 629 21.36 12.85 -13.20
CA ILE A 629 22.56 13.33 -12.46
C ILE A 629 22.24 13.44 -10.96
N ALA A 630 21.04 13.92 -10.62
CA ALA A 630 20.60 14.07 -9.25
C ALA A 630 20.55 12.74 -8.50
N ALA A 631 20.13 11.63 -9.14
CA ALA A 631 20.20 10.31 -8.53
C ALA A 631 21.65 9.85 -8.27
N GLY A 632 22.58 10.15 -9.19
CA GLY A 632 24.00 9.92 -8.95
C GLY A 632 24.56 10.75 -7.79
N ILE A 633 24.12 12.01 -7.64
CA ILE A 633 24.50 12.87 -6.51
C ILE A 633 23.98 12.27 -5.19
N VAL A 634 22.72 11.83 -5.15
CA VAL A 634 22.15 11.13 -4.00
C VAL A 634 23.00 9.90 -3.64
N ALA A 635 23.34 9.06 -4.62
CA ALA A 635 24.17 7.88 -4.41
C ALA A 635 25.53 8.22 -3.77
N GLU A 636 26.25 9.22 -4.29
CA GLU A 636 27.57 9.57 -3.76
C GLU A 636 27.51 10.26 -2.39
N LEU A 637 26.49 11.06 -2.11
CA LEU A 637 26.26 11.63 -0.79
C LEU A 637 25.98 10.53 0.26
N LEU A 638 25.13 9.57 -0.08
CA LEU A 638 24.84 8.42 0.78
C LEU A 638 26.08 7.55 1.02
N GLY A 639 26.91 7.35 -0.01
CA GLY A 639 28.18 6.62 0.10
C GLY A 639 29.22 7.28 0.99
N ARG A 640 29.08 8.60 1.24
CA ARG A 640 29.91 9.38 2.16
C ARG A 640 29.27 9.58 3.54
N GLY A 641 28.09 9.00 3.79
CA GLY A 641 27.43 9.04 5.10
C GLY A 641 26.40 10.13 5.32
N ALA A 642 26.13 11.00 4.33
CA ALA A 642 25.26 12.15 4.52
C ALA A 642 23.79 11.79 4.76
N THR A 643 23.07 12.67 5.45
CA THR A 643 21.61 12.68 5.45
C THR A 643 21.13 13.40 4.20
N VAL A 644 20.46 12.69 3.29
CA VAL A 644 20.04 13.22 2.00
C VAL A 644 18.53 13.38 1.95
N ILE A 645 18.04 14.57 1.62
CA ILE A 645 16.64 14.82 1.27
C ILE A 645 16.53 14.89 -0.25
N ALA A 646 15.91 13.88 -0.87
CA ALA A 646 15.66 13.84 -2.29
C ALA A 646 14.20 14.20 -2.59
N THR A 647 13.98 15.20 -3.46
CA THR A 647 12.61 15.57 -3.88
C THR A 647 12.23 14.89 -5.19
N ALA A 648 11.02 14.34 -5.24
CA ALA A 648 10.42 13.81 -6.47
C ALA A 648 9.02 14.41 -6.67
N SER A 649 8.59 14.58 -7.93
CA SER A 649 7.25 15.12 -8.23
C SER A 649 6.11 14.19 -7.80
N SER A 650 6.40 12.89 -7.67
CA SER A 650 5.49 11.85 -7.19
C SER A 650 6.29 10.72 -6.56
N LEU A 651 5.71 10.00 -5.59
CA LEU A 651 6.30 8.81 -4.98
C LEU A 651 5.45 7.59 -5.36
N THR A 652 5.67 7.06 -6.56
CA THR A 652 5.07 5.80 -7.02
C THR A 652 5.83 4.61 -6.44
N SER A 653 5.22 3.42 -6.44
CA SER A 653 5.87 2.19 -5.96
C SER A 653 7.19 1.91 -6.69
N GLU A 654 7.22 2.06 -8.01
CA GLU A 654 8.45 1.93 -8.82
C GLU A 654 9.55 2.92 -8.40
N ARG A 655 9.17 4.18 -8.12
CA ARG A 655 10.15 5.20 -7.72
C ARG A 655 10.67 4.95 -6.31
N ILE A 656 9.82 4.49 -5.39
CA ILE A 656 10.23 4.09 -4.04
C ILE A 656 11.15 2.87 -4.12
N ALA A 657 10.83 1.87 -4.94
CA ALA A 657 11.69 0.70 -5.17
C ALA A 657 13.07 1.10 -5.70
N PHE A 658 13.13 2.00 -6.69
CA PHE A 658 14.39 2.55 -7.19
C PHE A 658 15.22 3.22 -6.08
N PHE A 659 14.61 4.06 -5.23
CA PHE A 659 15.36 4.72 -4.16
C PHE A 659 15.77 3.77 -3.03
N ARG A 660 14.99 2.72 -2.75
CA ARG A 660 15.39 1.64 -1.83
C ARG A 660 16.62 0.91 -2.35
N GLU A 661 16.64 0.54 -3.63
CA GLU A 661 17.80 -0.09 -4.25
C GLU A 661 19.01 0.86 -4.27
N LEU A 662 18.81 2.13 -4.64
CA LEU A 662 19.86 3.16 -4.61
C LEU A 662 20.45 3.32 -3.19
N TYR A 663 19.61 3.35 -2.16
CA TYR A 663 20.06 3.42 -0.78
C TYR A 663 20.83 2.16 -0.38
N HIS A 664 20.26 0.98 -0.65
CA HIS A 664 20.89 -0.30 -0.33
C HIS A 664 22.28 -0.46 -1.00
N ASP A 665 22.42 0.00 -2.23
CA ASP A 665 23.63 -0.18 -3.04
C ASP A 665 24.75 0.80 -2.67
N HIS A 666 24.40 1.99 -2.19
CA HIS A 666 25.36 3.06 -2.02
C HIS A 666 25.54 3.51 -0.57
N ALA A 667 24.54 3.35 0.31
CA ALA A 667 24.56 3.97 1.63
C ALA A 667 25.65 3.40 2.55
N HIS A 668 26.39 4.34 3.15
CA HIS A 668 27.15 4.12 4.37
C HIS A 668 26.19 3.91 5.55
N HIS A 669 26.60 3.18 6.60
CA HIS A 669 25.71 2.83 7.73
C HIS A 669 25.18 4.03 8.54
N ARG A 670 25.81 5.20 8.42
CA ARG A 670 25.36 6.46 9.04
C ARG A 670 24.45 7.31 8.15
N ALA A 671 24.28 6.93 6.88
CA ALA A 671 23.49 7.70 5.93
C ALA A 671 21.99 7.43 6.11
N SER A 672 21.17 8.45 5.84
CA SER A 672 19.71 8.35 5.82
C SER A 672 19.18 9.06 4.58
N LEU A 673 18.21 8.46 3.89
CA LEU A 673 17.56 9.05 2.72
C LEU A 673 16.11 9.42 3.03
N TRP A 674 15.78 10.71 2.95
CA TRP A 674 14.42 11.23 3.05
C TRP A 674 13.88 11.53 1.65
N LEU A 675 12.76 10.90 1.29
CA LEU A 675 12.04 11.14 0.05
C LEU A 675 10.86 12.06 0.33
N ALA A 676 10.86 13.23 -0.32
CA ALA A 676 9.78 14.20 -0.19
C ALA A 676 9.04 14.37 -1.54
N PRO A 677 7.71 14.16 -1.61
CA PRO A 677 6.95 14.54 -2.79
C PRO A 677 6.92 16.07 -2.85
N ALA A 678 7.43 16.69 -3.91
CA ALA A 678 7.39 18.14 -4.04
C ALA A 678 7.27 18.56 -5.51
N ASN A 679 6.29 19.42 -5.80
CA ASN A 679 6.17 20.06 -7.10
C ASN A 679 6.92 21.39 -7.08
N LEU A 680 8.11 21.43 -7.68
CA LEU A 680 8.91 22.64 -7.72
C LEU A 680 8.39 23.69 -8.71
N ALA A 681 7.31 23.43 -9.45
CA ALA A 681 6.56 24.49 -10.12
C ALA A 681 5.59 25.21 -9.16
N SER A 682 5.27 24.63 -7.99
CA SER A 682 4.46 25.24 -6.95
C SER A 682 5.34 25.98 -5.94
N PHE A 683 5.23 27.31 -5.90
CA PHE A 683 5.93 28.11 -4.88
C PHE A 683 5.46 27.79 -3.46
N SER A 684 4.20 27.37 -3.30
CA SER A 684 3.67 26.91 -2.02
C SER A 684 4.38 25.63 -1.55
N ASP A 685 4.70 24.70 -2.46
CA ASP A 685 5.48 23.51 -2.11
C ASP A 685 6.91 23.85 -1.74
N VAL A 686 7.55 24.79 -2.44
CA VAL A 686 8.90 25.25 -2.10
C VAL A 686 8.92 25.79 -0.66
N ASP A 687 7.95 26.65 -0.31
CA ASP A 687 7.87 27.22 1.04
C ASP A 687 7.58 26.15 2.11
N ARG A 688 6.59 25.28 1.85
CA ARG A 688 6.20 24.22 2.80
C ARG A 688 7.29 23.17 2.98
N LEU A 689 8.06 22.87 1.93
CA LEU A 689 9.22 22.00 2.02
C LEU A 689 10.29 22.62 2.93
N VAL A 690 10.60 23.91 2.76
CA VAL A 690 11.60 24.60 3.59
C VAL A 690 11.13 24.69 5.05
N GLU A 691 9.87 25.01 5.28
CA GLU A 691 9.27 25.00 6.63
C GLU A 691 9.37 23.62 7.28
N TRP A 692 9.00 22.56 6.54
CA TRP A 692 9.12 21.19 7.03
C TRP A 692 10.58 20.79 7.30
N LEU A 693 11.54 21.25 6.50
CA LEU A 693 12.96 20.95 6.73
C LEU A 693 13.45 21.51 8.07
N GLY A 694 13.05 22.73 8.43
CA GLY A 694 13.50 23.41 9.66
C GLY A 694 12.67 23.14 10.91
N THR A 695 11.71 22.22 10.88
CA THR A 695 10.81 21.93 12.01
C THR A 695 10.95 20.50 12.51
N ASP A 696 10.97 20.35 13.84
CA ASP A 696 10.85 19.04 14.50
C ASP A 696 9.41 18.53 14.36
N VAL A 697 9.26 17.22 14.13
CA VAL A 697 7.96 16.54 14.08
C VAL A 697 7.90 15.54 15.21
N ASP A 698 7.00 15.80 16.17
CA ASP A 698 6.77 14.96 17.33
C ASP A 698 5.58 14.01 17.11
N GLU A 699 5.72 12.75 17.55
CA GLU A 699 4.62 11.80 17.66
C GLU A 699 4.49 11.32 19.11
N ALA A 700 3.29 11.45 19.68
CA ALA A 700 3.00 11.02 21.04
C ALA A 700 2.49 9.58 21.06
N THR A 701 3.40 8.61 21.18
CA THR A 701 3.02 7.20 21.38
C THR A 701 3.11 6.87 22.87
N GLY A 702 1.99 6.53 23.51
CA GLY A 702 1.99 6.15 24.93
C GLY A 702 2.14 7.30 25.94
N GLY A 703 2.09 8.56 25.48
CA GLY A 703 2.09 9.76 26.32
C GLY A 703 3.46 10.43 26.52
N GLU A 704 4.54 9.84 26.03
CA GLU A 704 5.85 10.50 25.92
C GLU A 704 6.02 11.01 24.47
N PRO A 705 6.36 12.30 24.25
CA PRO A 705 6.63 12.82 22.92
C PRO A 705 7.94 12.23 22.39
N ARG A 706 7.90 11.59 21.22
CA ARG A 706 9.09 11.12 20.50
C ARG A 706 9.27 11.97 19.25
N ILE A 707 10.46 12.54 19.06
CA ILE A 707 10.81 13.24 17.82
C ILE A 707 10.96 12.17 16.73
N VAL A 708 10.08 12.18 15.74
CA VAL A 708 10.09 11.25 14.60
C VAL A 708 10.94 11.80 13.46
N LYS A 709 10.98 13.12 13.32
CA LYS A 709 11.85 13.82 12.36
C LYS A 709 12.46 15.03 13.08
N PRO A 710 13.78 15.06 13.31
CA PRO A 710 14.44 16.26 13.81
C PRO A 710 14.51 17.34 12.72
N ALA A 711 14.80 18.58 13.07
CA ALA A 711 15.06 19.64 12.10
C ALA A 711 16.25 19.25 11.19
N LEU A 712 15.96 19.07 9.90
CA LEU A 712 16.91 18.66 8.85
C LEU A 712 17.37 19.88 8.05
N THR A 713 17.90 20.90 8.74
CA THR A 713 18.34 22.14 8.08
C THR A 713 19.53 21.86 7.14
N PRO A 714 19.38 22.05 5.80
CA PRO A 714 20.43 21.66 4.86
C PRO A 714 21.74 22.46 5.02
N THR A 715 22.85 21.74 4.93
CA THR A 715 24.21 22.29 4.76
C THR A 715 24.59 22.34 3.28
N LEU A 716 24.11 21.39 2.48
CA LEU A 716 24.36 21.28 1.04
C LEU A 716 23.05 21.34 0.24
N VAL A 717 23.04 22.00 -0.92
CA VAL A 717 21.89 22.05 -1.83
C VAL A 717 22.32 21.83 -3.27
N PHE A 718 21.66 20.88 -3.92
CA PHE A 718 21.80 20.56 -5.33
C PHE A 718 20.43 20.73 -6.02
N PRO A 719 20.09 21.93 -6.51
CA PRO A 719 18.79 22.23 -7.10
C PRO A 719 18.71 21.78 -8.57
N PHE A 720 18.69 20.48 -8.82
CA PHE A 720 18.83 19.86 -10.15
C PHE A 720 17.51 19.50 -10.84
N ALA A 721 16.38 19.87 -10.25
CA ALA A 721 15.08 19.69 -10.88
C ALA A 721 14.96 20.46 -12.20
N ALA A 722 14.53 19.75 -13.24
CA ALA A 722 14.28 20.29 -14.56
C ALA A 722 13.05 19.59 -15.18
N PRO A 723 12.12 20.34 -15.80
CA PRO A 723 11.07 19.76 -16.63
C PRO A 723 11.65 19.33 -17.98
N ALA A 724 10.86 18.59 -18.77
CA ALA A 724 11.20 18.40 -20.18
C ALA A 724 11.13 19.74 -20.91
N VAL A 725 12.18 20.08 -21.66
CA VAL A 725 12.31 21.35 -22.38
C VAL A 725 12.25 21.11 -23.89
N ARG A 726 11.35 21.80 -24.59
CA ARG A 726 11.20 21.71 -26.05
C ARG A 726 10.56 22.97 -26.62
N GLY A 727 10.93 23.30 -27.84
CA GLY A 727 10.25 24.29 -28.67
C GLY A 727 11.16 25.43 -29.08
N ASP A 728 10.75 26.16 -30.12
CA ASP A 728 11.50 27.30 -30.64
C ASP A 728 10.89 28.65 -30.19
N LEU A 729 11.51 29.75 -30.60
CA LEU A 729 11.08 31.10 -30.22
C LEU A 729 9.63 31.43 -30.66
N SER A 730 9.11 30.74 -31.68
CA SER A 730 7.72 30.94 -32.14
C SER A 730 6.69 30.26 -31.24
N GLU A 731 7.12 29.31 -30.41
CA GLU A 731 6.30 28.51 -29.51
C GLU A 731 6.36 29.00 -28.05
N VAL A 732 6.95 30.18 -27.81
CA VAL A 732 7.00 30.80 -26.46
C VAL A 732 5.57 31.04 -25.94
N GLY A 733 5.30 30.47 -24.76
CA GLY A 733 4.00 30.51 -24.13
C GLY A 733 4.00 29.81 -22.76
N PRO A 734 2.86 29.24 -22.33
CA PRO A 734 2.73 28.57 -21.04
C PRO A 734 3.83 27.59 -20.64
N SER A 735 4.30 26.77 -21.59
CA SER A 735 5.35 25.79 -21.34
C SER A 735 6.68 26.45 -21.00
N ALA A 736 7.07 27.49 -21.74
CA ALA A 736 8.29 28.26 -21.48
C ALA A 736 8.24 28.97 -20.11
N GLU A 737 7.07 29.46 -19.69
CA GLU A 737 6.89 30.05 -18.36
C GLU A 737 7.04 29.01 -17.24
N LEU A 738 6.49 27.81 -17.43
CA LEU A 738 6.67 26.69 -16.51
C LEU A 738 8.14 26.25 -16.41
N GLU A 739 8.83 26.16 -17.55
CA GLU A 739 10.26 25.85 -17.62
C GLU A 739 11.11 26.85 -16.83
N MET A 740 10.91 28.14 -17.06
CA MET A 740 11.60 29.21 -16.34
C MET A 740 11.29 29.18 -14.83
N ARG A 741 10.05 28.86 -14.48
CA ARG A 741 9.62 28.76 -13.08
C ARG A 741 10.36 27.67 -12.33
N VAL A 742 10.54 26.49 -12.91
CA VAL A 742 11.25 25.38 -12.26
C VAL A 742 12.77 25.60 -12.30
N LEU A 743 13.33 25.97 -13.46
CA LEU A 743 14.77 26.04 -13.69
C LEU A 743 15.46 27.23 -12.99
N LEU A 744 14.73 28.32 -12.75
CA LEU A 744 15.29 29.55 -12.18
C LEU A 744 14.53 30.04 -10.95
N TRP A 745 13.27 30.46 -11.10
CA TRP A 745 12.59 31.20 -10.03
C TRP A 745 12.38 30.39 -8.75
N SER A 746 12.09 29.10 -8.90
CA SER A 746 11.96 28.21 -7.74
C SER A 746 13.31 27.91 -7.08
N VAL A 747 14.40 27.89 -7.85
CA VAL A 747 15.76 27.79 -7.32
C VAL A 747 16.12 29.04 -6.52
N GLU A 748 15.86 30.24 -7.07
CA GLU A 748 16.08 31.50 -6.35
C GLU A 748 15.24 31.57 -5.07
N ARG A 749 13.97 31.18 -5.13
CA ARG A 749 13.07 31.14 -3.98
C ARG A 749 13.56 30.15 -2.92
N LEU A 750 13.98 28.96 -3.32
CA LEU A 750 14.52 27.93 -2.43
C LEU A 750 15.77 28.42 -1.70
N ILE A 751 16.73 29.01 -2.44
CA ILE A 751 17.97 29.55 -1.86
C ILE A 751 17.66 30.69 -0.89
N ALA A 752 16.76 31.61 -1.27
CA ALA A 752 16.38 32.72 -0.42
C ALA A 752 15.73 32.26 0.89
N ALA A 753 14.80 31.29 0.81
CA ALA A 753 14.11 30.74 1.97
C ALA A 753 15.06 29.96 2.90
N LEU A 754 15.95 29.12 2.34
CA LEU A 754 16.96 28.39 3.13
C LEU A 754 18.06 29.29 3.72
N ALA A 755 18.22 30.51 3.18
CA ALA A 755 19.16 31.49 3.70
C ALA A 755 18.63 32.27 4.90
N GLU A 756 17.34 32.15 5.26
CA GLU A 756 16.77 32.85 6.41
C GLU A 756 17.44 32.40 7.74
N PRO A 757 17.54 33.28 8.75
CA PRO A 757 18.22 32.95 9.99
C PRO A 757 17.33 32.02 10.84
N ASP A 758 17.73 30.76 10.93
CA ASP A 758 17.15 29.78 11.85
C ASP A 758 17.74 29.96 13.25
N SER A 759 16.90 29.97 14.29
CA SER A 759 17.31 30.11 15.69
C SER A 759 18.17 28.96 16.22
N GLY A 760 18.19 27.81 15.53
CA GLY A 760 18.96 26.61 15.91
C GLY A 760 20.31 26.43 15.21
N ARG A 761 20.61 27.19 14.14
CA ARG A 761 21.81 26.97 13.31
C ARG A 761 23.03 27.70 13.88
N ASP A 762 24.20 27.04 13.89
CA ASP A 762 25.48 27.72 14.17
C ASP A 762 25.65 28.89 13.18
N PRO A 763 25.76 30.15 13.66
CA PRO A 763 25.96 31.32 12.80
C PRO A 763 27.20 31.23 11.89
N ALA A 764 28.15 30.35 12.21
CA ALA A 764 29.33 30.09 11.39
C ALA A 764 29.06 29.15 10.19
N THR A 765 27.98 28.37 10.23
CA THR A 765 27.67 27.34 9.22
C THR A 765 26.85 27.92 8.07
N ARG A 766 27.50 28.15 6.93
CA ARG A 766 26.85 28.62 5.69
C ARG A 766 26.13 27.49 4.95
N LEU A 767 25.07 27.85 4.22
CA LEU A 767 24.48 26.99 3.21
C LEU A 767 25.42 26.93 2.00
N HIS A 768 25.70 25.75 1.46
CA HIS A 768 26.49 25.60 0.25
C HIS A 768 25.62 25.09 -0.90
N VAL A 769 25.60 25.82 -2.01
CA VAL A 769 24.74 25.54 -3.16
C VAL A 769 25.60 25.25 -4.39
N VAL A 770 25.43 24.06 -4.97
CA VAL A 770 26.05 23.69 -6.25
C VAL A 770 25.00 23.89 -7.34
N LEU A 771 25.11 24.99 -8.10
CA LEU A 771 24.16 25.33 -9.15
C LEU A 771 24.44 24.54 -10.43
N PRO A 772 23.41 23.93 -11.06
CA PRO A 772 23.54 23.26 -12.35
C PRO A 772 23.59 24.27 -13.50
N GLY A 773 24.79 24.78 -13.77
CA GLY A 773 25.08 25.64 -14.92
C GLY A 773 25.17 24.84 -16.24
N SER A 774 25.04 25.55 -17.36
CA SER A 774 25.05 24.95 -18.70
C SER A 774 25.85 25.80 -19.70
N PRO A 775 26.66 25.17 -20.59
CA PRO A 775 27.30 25.83 -21.73
C PRO A 775 26.31 26.30 -22.79
N ASN A 776 25.13 25.70 -22.84
CA ASN A 776 24.08 26.17 -23.72
C ASN A 776 23.52 27.51 -23.21
N ARG A 777 23.74 28.58 -23.99
CA ARG A 777 23.16 29.92 -23.78
C ARG A 777 22.24 30.31 -24.95
N GLY A 778 21.42 29.35 -25.40
CA GLY A 778 20.59 29.45 -26.59
C GLY A 778 21.32 29.09 -27.88
N THR A 779 22.43 28.34 -27.78
CA THR A 779 23.26 27.96 -28.94
C THR A 779 22.77 26.71 -29.66
N PHE A 780 21.93 25.90 -29.00
CA PHE A 780 21.42 24.64 -29.56
C PHE A 780 20.12 24.84 -30.36
N GLY A 781 19.21 25.70 -29.86
CA GLY A 781 17.90 25.93 -30.44
C GLY A 781 16.92 24.77 -30.21
N GLY A 782 15.62 25.07 -30.19
CA GLY A 782 14.57 24.06 -29.98
C GLY A 782 14.43 23.56 -28.54
N ASP A 783 15.08 24.23 -27.59
CA ASP A 783 15.19 23.88 -26.17
C ASP A 783 14.33 24.78 -25.25
N GLY A 784 13.28 25.40 -25.79
CA GLY A 784 12.34 26.22 -25.03
C GLY A 784 13.03 27.39 -24.32
N ALA A 785 12.74 27.58 -23.03
CA ALA A 785 13.35 28.62 -22.18
C ALA A 785 14.62 28.16 -21.45
N TYR A 786 15.17 26.99 -21.77
CA TYR A 786 16.30 26.40 -21.05
C TYR A 786 17.56 27.28 -21.12
N GLY A 787 17.93 27.75 -22.31
CA GLY A 787 19.10 28.59 -22.54
C GLY A 787 19.03 29.90 -21.74
N GLU A 788 17.88 30.58 -21.74
CA GLU A 788 17.62 31.80 -20.98
C GLU A 788 17.68 31.55 -19.47
N ALA A 789 17.04 30.49 -18.98
CA ALA A 789 17.03 30.14 -17.56
C ALA A 789 18.44 29.85 -17.03
N LYS A 790 19.23 29.05 -17.77
CA LYS A 790 20.62 28.75 -17.41
C LYS A 790 21.53 29.96 -17.55
N ALA A 791 21.24 30.86 -18.50
CA ALA A 791 21.98 32.12 -18.61
C ALA A 791 21.76 33.04 -17.41
N ALA A 792 20.52 33.09 -16.91
CA ALA A 792 20.16 33.91 -15.76
C ALA A 792 20.83 33.48 -14.45
N LEU A 793 21.29 32.22 -14.32
CA LEU A 793 22.07 31.77 -13.15
C LEU A 793 23.39 32.53 -12.98
N ASP A 794 23.97 33.09 -14.05
CA ASP A 794 25.15 33.99 -13.93
C ASP A 794 24.82 35.29 -13.17
N ALA A 795 23.58 35.78 -13.29
CA ALA A 795 23.15 36.93 -12.53
C ALA A 795 23.02 36.56 -11.05
N LEU A 796 22.49 35.37 -10.73
CA LEU A 796 22.35 34.88 -9.36
C LEU A 796 23.71 34.78 -8.64
N THR A 797 24.74 34.26 -9.31
CA THR A 797 26.10 34.19 -8.74
C THR A 797 26.67 35.58 -8.45
N THR A 798 26.38 36.56 -9.33
CA THR A 798 26.78 37.96 -9.12
C THR A 798 26.04 38.60 -7.94
N ARG A 799 24.74 38.28 -7.77
CA ARG A 799 23.89 38.79 -6.68
C ARG A 799 24.37 38.36 -5.30
N GLN A 800 24.94 37.15 -5.17
CA GLN A 800 25.50 36.65 -3.92
C GLN A 800 26.50 37.65 -3.28
N ALA A 801 27.35 38.29 -4.09
CA ALA A 801 28.33 39.25 -3.57
C ALA A 801 27.74 40.62 -3.18
N HIS A 802 26.50 40.91 -3.57
CA HIS A 802 25.89 42.25 -3.49
C HIS A 802 24.62 42.31 -2.64
N GLU A 803 24.09 41.16 -2.19
CA GLU A 803 22.85 41.07 -1.42
C GLU A 803 23.09 40.44 -0.03
N PRO A 804 22.33 40.83 1.03
CA PRO A 804 22.58 40.38 2.40
C PRO A 804 22.49 38.87 2.64
N TRP A 805 21.70 38.14 1.84
CA TRP A 805 21.59 36.68 1.98
C TRP A 805 22.89 35.96 1.57
N GLY A 806 23.72 36.58 0.72
CA GLY A 806 24.97 35.99 0.26
C GLY A 806 26.07 35.87 1.32
N GLU A 807 25.92 36.53 2.49
CA GLU A 807 26.82 36.30 3.63
C GLU A 807 26.61 34.92 4.29
N ARG A 808 25.42 34.33 4.09
CA ARG A 808 24.98 33.06 4.68
C ARG A 808 25.00 31.90 3.68
N VAL A 809 25.17 32.20 2.39
CA VAL A 809 25.17 31.23 1.29
C VAL A 809 26.50 31.28 0.55
N SER A 810 27.09 30.12 0.27
CA SER A 810 28.20 29.94 -0.66
C SER A 810 27.68 29.26 -1.93
N ILE A 811 28.11 29.73 -3.10
CA ILE A 811 27.64 29.21 -4.40
C ILE A 811 28.82 28.71 -5.22
N VAL A 812 28.71 27.49 -5.74
CA VAL A 812 29.52 27.00 -6.85
C VAL A 812 28.62 26.91 -8.08
N HIS A 813 28.99 27.61 -9.14
CA HIS A 813 28.34 27.52 -10.43
C HIS A 813 29.06 26.49 -11.30
N ALA A 814 28.57 25.24 -11.24
CA ALA A 814 29.14 24.13 -11.98
C ALA A 814 28.61 24.13 -13.41
N ILE A 815 29.47 24.40 -14.38
CA ILE A 815 29.12 24.39 -15.78
C ILE A 815 29.19 22.96 -16.30
N ILE A 816 28.05 22.31 -16.48
CA ILE A 816 27.99 20.89 -16.80
C ILE A 816 28.01 20.67 -18.32
N GLY A 817 28.92 19.83 -18.79
CA GLY A 817 29.03 19.43 -20.20
C GLY A 817 28.01 18.39 -20.64
N TRP A 818 28.34 17.66 -21.69
CA TRP A 818 27.48 16.60 -22.21
C TRP A 818 27.44 15.40 -21.25
N VAL A 819 26.25 15.01 -20.80
CA VAL A 819 26.04 13.83 -19.94
C VAL A 819 25.18 12.79 -20.66
N ARG A 820 25.77 11.62 -20.91
CA ARG A 820 25.17 10.51 -21.67
C ARG A 820 24.00 9.89 -20.91
N GLY A 821 22.93 9.49 -21.62
CA GLY A 821 21.84 8.68 -21.08
C GLY A 821 20.89 9.38 -20.11
N THR A 822 21.07 10.68 -19.83
CA THR A 822 20.14 11.42 -18.96
C THR A 822 18.82 11.69 -19.67
N GLY A 823 17.69 11.74 -18.96
CA GLY A 823 16.37 11.89 -19.57
C GLY A 823 16.20 13.11 -20.51
N LEU A 824 16.98 14.17 -20.31
CA LEU A 824 17.00 15.34 -21.23
C LEU A 824 17.84 15.10 -22.49
N MET A 825 18.91 14.31 -22.40
CA MET A 825 19.91 14.14 -23.46
C MET A 825 19.88 12.76 -24.13
N SER A 826 19.10 11.80 -23.63
CA SER A 826 19.05 10.43 -24.16
C SER A 826 18.66 10.37 -25.64
N GLY A 827 17.78 11.27 -26.09
CA GLY A 827 17.42 11.42 -27.51
C GLY A 827 18.59 11.87 -28.40
N ASN A 828 19.64 12.45 -27.81
CA ASN A 828 20.82 12.96 -28.50
C ASN A 828 22.05 12.04 -28.32
N ASP A 829 21.94 10.90 -27.65
CA ASP A 829 23.09 10.02 -27.38
C ASP A 829 23.75 9.50 -28.67
N ALA A 830 23.00 9.43 -29.78
CA ALA A 830 23.54 9.12 -31.10
C ALA A 830 24.60 10.12 -31.61
N LEU A 831 24.64 11.35 -31.06
CA LEU A 831 25.61 12.39 -31.41
C LEU A 831 26.93 12.26 -30.65
N VAL A 832 26.96 11.47 -29.57
CA VAL A 832 28.14 11.33 -28.69
C VAL A 832 29.42 10.98 -29.47
N PRO A 833 29.43 9.99 -30.39
CA PRO A 833 30.65 9.64 -31.12
C PRO A 833 31.19 10.79 -32.00
N LEU A 834 30.28 11.60 -32.56
CA LEU A 834 30.65 12.74 -33.42
C LEU A 834 31.23 13.89 -32.58
N VAL A 835 30.61 14.18 -31.43
CA VAL A 835 31.08 15.19 -30.48
C VAL A 835 32.45 14.82 -29.91
N GLU A 836 32.69 13.55 -29.61
CA GLU A 836 33.99 13.05 -29.15
C GLU A 836 35.08 13.11 -30.23
N THR A 837 34.70 12.94 -31.51
CA THR A 837 35.64 13.06 -32.65
C THR A 837 36.14 14.50 -32.83
N GLU A 838 35.31 15.49 -32.51
CA GLU A 838 35.67 16.91 -32.51
C GLU A 838 36.44 17.33 -31.24
N GLY A 839 36.79 16.38 -30.36
CA GLY A 839 37.64 16.61 -29.19
C GLY A 839 36.92 17.09 -27.93
N ILE A 840 35.59 17.02 -27.90
CA ILE A 840 34.79 17.32 -26.70
C ILE A 840 34.57 16.03 -25.90
N GLY A 841 34.95 16.03 -24.62
CA GLY A 841 34.71 14.88 -23.74
C GLY A 841 33.26 14.82 -23.23
N THR A 842 32.73 13.61 -23.05
CA THR A 842 31.42 13.39 -22.43
C THR A 842 31.55 12.82 -21.01
N TRP A 843 30.48 12.93 -20.23
CA TRP A 843 30.36 12.34 -18.89
C TRP A 843 29.31 11.22 -18.88
N SER A 844 29.48 10.23 -18.01
CA SER A 844 28.35 9.47 -17.47
C SER A 844 27.71 10.23 -16.29
N ALA A 845 26.46 9.88 -15.94
CA ALA A 845 25.76 10.47 -14.80
C ALA A 845 26.50 10.24 -13.47
N GLU A 846 27.14 9.09 -13.29
CA GLU A 846 27.92 8.76 -12.09
C GLU A 846 29.20 9.59 -11.99
N GLU A 847 29.97 9.70 -13.09
CA GLU A 847 31.22 10.46 -13.09
C GLU A 847 30.98 11.94 -12.79
N ILE A 848 29.98 12.56 -13.43
CA ILE A 848 29.68 13.98 -13.18
C ILE A 848 29.11 14.20 -11.77
N ALA A 849 28.33 13.26 -11.24
CA ALA A 849 27.81 13.35 -9.88
C ALA A 849 28.93 13.39 -8.84
N ARG A 850 29.97 12.56 -9.02
CA ARG A 850 31.14 12.56 -8.15
C ARG A 850 31.85 13.91 -8.14
N GLU A 851 32.13 14.46 -9.31
CA GLU A 851 32.74 15.79 -9.45
C GLU A 851 31.89 16.89 -8.80
N LEU A 852 30.56 16.81 -8.97
CA LEU A 852 29.63 17.78 -8.37
C LEU A 852 29.59 17.68 -6.83
N VAL A 853 29.68 16.47 -6.27
CA VAL A 853 29.75 16.27 -4.82
C VAL A 853 31.10 16.73 -4.25
N ASP A 854 32.21 16.53 -4.98
CA ASP A 854 33.55 17.02 -4.59
C ASP A 854 33.63 18.55 -4.51
N LEU A 855 32.82 19.25 -5.33
CA LEU A 855 32.66 20.70 -5.21
C LEU A 855 31.98 21.14 -3.90
N GLY A 856 31.33 20.20 -3.20
CA GLY A 856 30.77 20.38 -1.86
C GLY A 856 31.76 20.15 -0.72
N ASP A 857 33.05 19.90 -0.98
CA ASP A 857 34.05 19.70 0.07
C ASP A 857 34.29 20.96 0.94
N ARG A 858 34.77 20.74 2.18
CA ARG A 858 34.94 21.79 3.20
C ARG A 858 35.79 22.97 2.71
N ASP A 859 36.80 22.74 1.88
CA ASP A 859 37.65 23.79 1.32
C ASP A 859 36.87 24.76 0.42
N HIS A 860 35.92 24.26 -0.37
CA HIS A 860 35.04 25.08 -1.22
C HIS A 860 33.99 25.84 -0.39
N ARG A 861 33.52 25.27 0.72
CA ARG A 861 32.57 25.93 1.64
C ARG A 861 33.18 27.14 2.35
N HIS A 862 34.48 27.10 2.64
CA HIS A 862 35.19 28.15 3.37
C HIS A 862 35.83 29.24 2.49
N ALA A 863 35.83 29.06 1.16
CA ALA A 863 36.36 30.04 0.21
C ALA A 863 35.64 31.40 0.37
N SER A 864 36.36 32.40 0.88
CA SER A 864 35.80 33.66 1.41
C SER A 864 35.57 34.74 0.34
N GLY A 865 35.46 34.36 -0.94
CA GLY A 865 35.73 35.25 -2.08
C GLY A 865 34.61 35.46 -3.12
N GLY A 866 33.37 35.05 -2.83
CA GLY A 866 32.23 35.12 -3.78
C GLY A 866 31.97 33.79 -4.50
N ALA A 867 31.01 33.77 -5.42
CA ALA A 867 30.63 32.57 -6.17
C ALA A 867 31.81 32.03 -6.99
N LEU A 868 32.02 30.72 -6.98
CA LEU A 868 33.05 30.05 -7.78
C LEU A 868 32.41 29.44 -9.03
N THR A 869 32.86 29.82 -10.22
CA THR A 869 32.45 29.16 -11.48
C THR A 869 33.46 28.07 -11.85
N VAL A 870 32.98 26.83 -12.03
CA VAL A 870 33.81 25.66 -12.36
C VAL A 870 33.40 25.14 -13.73
N ASP A 871 34.37 24.97 -14.64
CA ASP A 871 34.14 24.40 -15.96
C ASP A 871 34.21 22.87 -15.93
N LEU A 872 33.04 22.20 -15.95
CA LEU A 872 32.90 20.75 -16.14
C LEU A 872 32.40 20.42 -17.56
N SER A 873 32.56 21.33 -18.51
CA SER A 873 32.06 21.18 -19.87
C SER A 873 32.89 20.25 -20.75
N ARG A 874 34.09 19.86 -20.29
CA ARG A 874 35.09 19.06 -21.02
C ARG A 874 35.35 19.59 -22.44
N GLY A 875 35.41 20.92 -22.58
CA GLY A 875 35.72 21.62 -23.83
C GLY A 875 34.51 22.19 -24.58
N LEU A 876 33.28 21.92 -24.13
CA LEU A 876 32.05 22.36 -24.80
C LEU A 876 31.74 23.86 -24.61
N TRP A 877 32.03 24.44 -23.43
CA TRP A 877 31.62 25.82 -23.08
C TRP A 877 32.18 26.91 -24.01
N ASN A 878 33.43 26.75 -24.47
CA ASN A 878 34.08 27.70 -25.38
C ASN A 878 34.23 27.15 -26.80
N SER A 879 33.49 26.10 -27.17
CA SER A 879 33.59 25.49 -28.49
C SER A 879 32.85 26.31 -29.55
N THR A 880 33.33 26.26 -30.80
CA THR A 880 32.64 26.85 -31.97
C THR A 880 31.83 25.81 -32.75
N ILE A 881 31.53 24.68 -32.11
CA ILE A 881 30.86 23.54 -32.75
C ILE A 881 29.37 23.85 -32.89
N ASP A 882 28.87 23.76 -34.12
CA ASP A 882 27.44 23.84 -34.39
C ASP A 882 26.81 22.45 -34.22
N LEU A 883 26.01 22.31 -33.17
CA LEU A 883 25.37 21.04 -32.81
C LEU A 883 24.17 20.72 -33.72
N ALA A 884 23.59 21.72 -34.39
CA ALA A 884 22.57 21.50 -35.40
C ALA A 884 23.18 20.86 -36.67
N ASP A 885 24.38 21.29 -37.04
CA ASP A 885 25.14 20.68 -38.15
C ASP A 885 25.56 19.25 -37.82
N LEU A 886 26.02 18.97 -36.59
CA LEU A 886 26.32 17.61 -36.14
C LEU A 886 25.06 16.73 -36.10
N ALA A 887 23.92 17.27 -35.67
CA ALA A 887 22.65 16.56 -35.69
C ALA A 887 22.16 16.26 -37.12
N ALA A 888 22.42 17.16 -38.08
CA ALA A 888 22.17 16.90 -39.50
C ALA A 888 23.11 15.81 -40.03
N GLN A 889 24.40 15.86 -39.72
CA GLN A 889 25.37 14.83 -40.10
C GLN A 889 25.01 13.45 -39.52
N ALA A 890 24.53 13.40 -38.27
CA ALA A 890 24.07 12.16 -37.65
C ALA A 890 22.80 11.61 -38.31
N ARG A 891 21.85 12.47 -38.70
CA ARG A 891 20.66 12.06 -39.48
C ARG A 891 21.06 11.53 -40.86
N ASP A 892 22.03 12.16 -41.51
CA ASP A 892 22.56 11.70 -42.79
C ASP A 892 23.28 10.34 -42.64
N LEU A 893 24.08 10.16 -41.59
CA LEU A 893 24.74 8.89 -41.25
C LEU A 893 23.75 7.78 -40.87
N ALA A 894 22.69 8.11 -40.11
CA ALA A 894 21.62 7.17 -39.76
C ALA A 894 20.83 6.76 -41.00
N SER A 895 20.50 7.71 -41.89
CA SER A 895 19.85 7.40 -43.17
C SER A 895 20.74 6.52 -44.06
N ALA A 896 22.06 6.71 -44.04
CA ALA A 896 23.01 5.89 -44.78
C ALA A 896 23.18 4.49 -44.16
N ALA A 897 23.08 4.37 -42.83
CA ALA A 897 23.09 3.09 -42.10
C ALA A 897 21.79 2.30 -42.31
N ASP A 898 20.63 2.96 -42.33
CA ASP A 898 19.32 2.35 -42.63
C ASP A 898 19.26 1.84 -44.08
N ILE A 899 19.93 2.53 -45.03
CA ILE A 899 20.09 2.08 -46.42
C ILE A 899 21.06 0.88 -46.52
N ALA A 900 22.03 0.75 -45.61
CA ALA A 900 22.99 -0.36 -45.56
C ALA A 900 22.47 -1.59 -44.78
N ALA A 901 21.47 -1.42 -43.90
CA ALA A 901 20.86 -2.47 -43.09
C ALA A 901 19.80 -3.31 -43.85
N VAL A 902 19.56 -3.03 -45.13
CA VAL A 902 18.71 -3.85 -46.02
C VAL A 902 19.52 -5.03 -46.59
N GLU A 903 20.10 -5.86 -45.71
CA GLU A 903 20.42 -7.25 -46.04
C GLU A 903 19.65 -8.16 -45.07
N PRO A 904 18.89 -9.15 -45.56
CA PRO A 904 18.14 -10.03 -44.68
C PRO A 904 19.12 -10.89 -43.87
N ALA A 905 19.08 -10.73 -42.56
CA ALA A 905 19.73 -11.67 -41.65
C ALA A 905 19.22 -13.09 -41.93
N ALA A 906 20.14 -14.04 -42.10
CA ALA A 906 19.83 -15.43 -42.37
C ALA A 906 18.99 -16.05 -41.24
N PRO A 907 17.90 -16.78 -41.56
CA PRO A 907 17.06 -17.42 -40.54
C PRO A 907 17.70 -18.75 -40.14
N ASP A 908 18.56 -18.74 -39.13
CA ASP A 908 19.05 -19.98 -38.48
C ASP A 908 19.32 -19.75 -36.98
N SER A 909 18.51 -18.92 -36.33
CA SER A 909 18.25 -19.12 -34.91
C SER A 909 17.10 -20.11 -34.80
N PRO A 910 17.23 -21.24 -34.08
CA PRO A 910 16.09 -22.10 -33.83
C PRO A 910 14.97 -21.23 -33.26
N VAL A 911 13.73 -21.45 -33.70
CA VAL A 911 12.55 -20.94 -33.01
C VAL A 911 12.60 -21.57 -31.62
N LEU A 912 13.18 -20.84 -30.67
CA LEU A 912 13.14 -21.17 -29.27
C LEU A 912 11.76 -20.70 -28.81
N ILE A 913 10.94 -21.66 -28.43
CA ILE A 913 9.76 -21.37 -27.63
C ILE A 913 10.31 -21.04 -26.24
N ASP A 914 9.97 -19.87 -25.69
CA ASP A 914 10.32 -19.56 -24.31
C ASP A 914 9.82 -20.69 -23.42
N ALA A 915 10.74 -21.34 -22.72
CA ALA A 915 10.38 -22.35 -21.76
C ALA A 915 9.55 -21.67 -20.67
N LEU A 916 8.36 -22.21 -20.38
CA LEU A 916 7.53 -21.71 -19.30
C LEU A 916 8.39 -21.69 -18.02
N PRO A 917 8.42 -20.58 -17.26
CA PRO A 917 9.16 -20.54 -16.01
C PRO A 917 8.64 -21.67 -15.13
N HIS A 918 9.53 -22.58 -14.76
CA HIS A 918 9.19 -23.66 -13.84
C HIS A 918 8.89 -23.05 -12.47
N PRO A 919 7.89 -23.58 -11.74
CA PRO A 919 7.69 -23.16 -10.37
C PRO A 919 8.99 -23.39 -9.58
N PRO A 920 9.37 -22.46 -8.68
CA PRO A 920 10.53 -22.62 -7.81
C PRO A 920 10.41 -23.95 -7.07
N SER A 921 11.35 -24.86 -7.34
CA SER A 921 11.42 -26.17 -6.70
C SER A 921 12.76 -26.31 -6.02
N ALA A 922 12.75 -26.76 -4.77
CA ALA A 922 13.97 -27.09 -4.07
C ALA A 922 14.60 -28.32 -4.76
N PRO A 923 15.91 -28.32 -5.03
CA PRO A 923 16.58 -29.51 -5.54
C PRO A 923 16.41 -30.66 -4.56
N ALA A 924 16.06 -31.84 -5.06
CA ALA A 924 15.92 -33.02 -4.21
C ALA A 924 17.23 -33.25 -3.44
N PRO A 925 17.19 -33.36 -2.10
CA PRO A 925 18.40 -33.53 -1.32
C PRO A 925 19.10 -34.82 -1.74
N THR A 926 20.37 -34.71 -2.14
CA THR A 926 21.21 -35.88 -2.38
C THR A 926 21.63 -36.44 -1.04
N GLY A 927 21.11 -37.64 -0.70
CA GLY A 927 21.43 -38.44 0.48
C GLY A 927 22.03 -37.68 1.68
N ILE A 928 21.18 -37.18 2.58
CA ILE A 928 21.64 -36.57 3.83
C ILE A 928 22.09 -37.71 4.76
N ASP A 929 23.37 -37.69 5.16
CA ASP A 929 23.92 -38.64 6.11
C ASP A 929 23.53 -38.21 7.53
N TRP A 930 22.36 -38.66 7.98
CA TRP A 930 21.85 -38.35 9.30
C TRP A 930 22.62 -39.13 10.37
N PRO A 931 23.01 -38.52 11.50
CA PRO A 931 23.51 -39.27 12.64
C PRO A 931 22.45 -40.28 13.11
N ALA A 932 22.86 -41.38 13.73
CA ALA A 932 21.91 -42.32 14.33
C ALA A 932 21.10 -41.59 15.41
N LEU A 933 19.79 -41.45 15.18
CA LEU A 933 18.86 -40.83 16.11
C LEU A 933 18.14 -41.92 16.91
N ASP A 934 18.03 -41.75 18.23
CA ASP A 934 17.23 -42.61 19.12
C ASP A 934 15.72 -42.28 19.04
N LEU A 935 15.23 -41.89 17.86
CA LEU A 935 13.82 -41.53 17.60
C LEU A 935 13.10 -42.67 16.87
N THR A 936 11.90 -43.02 17.35
CA THR A 936 11.03 -43.99 16.66
C THR A 936 10.14 -43.23 15.67
N PRO A 937 10.06 -43.64 14.38
CA PRO A 937 9.19 -42.98 13.40
C PRO A 937 7.71 -42.91 13.83
N ALA A 938 7.24 -43.91 14.59
CA ALA A 938 5.87 -43.95 15.12
C ALA A 938 5.55 -42.84 16.13
N ASP A 939 6.56 -42.33 16.84
CA ASP A 939 6.42 -41.24 17.83
C ASP A 939 6.73 -39.87 17.23
N THR A 940 6.92 -39.80 15.90
CA THR A 940 7.33 -38.59 15.19
C THR A 940 6.18 -38.05 14.35
N VAL A 941 5.73 -36.84 14.65
CA VAL A 941 4.72 -36.14 13.84
C VAL A 941 5.38 -35.54 12.61
N VAL A 942 4.80 -35.77 11.43
CA VAL A 942 5.26 -35.23 10.15
C VAL A 942 4.11 -34.56 9.41
N ILE A 943 4.41 -33.48 8.68
CA ILE A 943 3.47 -32.87 7.73
C ILE A 943 3.66 -33.60 6.40
N VAL A 944 2.62 -34.27 5.93
CA VAL A 944 2.66 -35.05 4.67
C VAL A 944 2.09 -34.30 3.48
N GLY A 945 1.27 -33.27 3.73
CA GLY A 945 0.79 -32.34 2.72
C GLY A 945 0.13 -31.12 3.37
N PHE A 946 -0.02 -30.06 2.58
CA PHE A 946 -0.63 -28.81 3.00
C PHE A 946 -1.45 -28.20 1.86
N GLY A 947 -2.46 -27.41 2.21
CA GLY A 947 -3.33 -26.74 1.25
C GLY A 947 -3.80 -25.40 1.79
N GLU A 948 -3.98 -24.43 0.90
CA GLU A 948 -4.33 -23.06 1.24
C GLU A 948 -5.38 -22.54 0.24
N VAL A 949 -6.27 -21.68 0.73
CA VAL A 949 -7.10 -20.80 -0.10
C VAL A 949 -6.93 -19.40 0.45
N GLY A 950 -6.17 -18.58 -0.26
CA GLY A 950 -5.73 -17.28 0.19
C GLY A 950 -5.86 -16.19 -0.88
N PRO A 951 -5.42 -14.96 -0.56
CA PRO A 951 -5.52 -13.81 -1.45
C PRO A 951 -4.83 -13.98 -2.80
N LEU A 952 -3.84 -14.88 -2.87
CA LEU A 952 -3.11 -15.23 -4.08
C LEU A 952 -3.47 -16.62 -4.61
N GLY A 953 -4.64 -17.17 -4.24
CA GLY A 953 -5.10 -18.49 -4.70
C GLY A 953 -4.64 -19.62 -3.80
N SER A 954 -3.91 -20.59 -4.37
CA SER A 954 -3.39 -21.76 -3.66
C SER A 954 -2.04 -21.48 -3.01
N ALA A 955 -1.53 -22.45 -2.26
CA ALA A 955 -0.21 -22.31 -1.64
C ALA A 955 0.93 -22.23 -2.68
N ARG A 956 0.74 -22.82 -3.88
CA ARG A 956 1.71 -22.80 -4.98
C ARG A 956 1.79 -21.42 -5.61
N THR A 957 0.64 -20.84 -5.96
CA THR A 957 0.55 -19.51 -6.59
C THR A 957 0.99 -18.42 -5.62
N ARG A 958 0.68 -18.55 -4.32
CA ARG A 958 1.21 -17.66 -3.28
C ARG A 958 2.73 -17.80 -3.13
N PHE A 959 3.27 -19.03 -3.11
CA PHE A 959 4.70 -19.28 -2.97
C PHE A 959 5.52 -18.69 -4.13
N ASP A 960 5.02 -18.77 -5.36
CA ASP A 960 5.65 -18.12 -6.51
C ASP A 960 5.81 -16.61 -6.26
N VAL A 961 4.71 -15.92 -5.96
CA VAL A 961 4.75 -14.47 -5.70
C VAL A 961 5.62 -14.15 -4.49
N GLU A 962 5.57 -14.95 -3.43
CA GLU A 962 6.36 -14.72 -2.21
C GLU A 962 7.88 -14.84 -2.45
N VAL A 963 8.32 -15.71 -3.36
CA VAL A 963 9.74 -15.97 -3.61
C VAL A 963 10.28 -15.19 -4.81
N THR A 964 9.46 -14.94 -5.83
CA THR A 964 9.88 -14.34 -7.10
C THR A 964 9.22 -13.00 -7.43
N ASP A 965 8.34 -12.46 -6.56
CA ASP A 965 7.54 -11.24 -6.80
C ASP A 965 6.75 -11.26 -8.13
N SER A 966 6.50 -12.46 -8.68
CA SER A 966 5.92 -12.67 -10.00
C SER A 966 5.23 -14.03 -10.07
N LEU A 967 4.30 -14.20 -11.00
CA LEU A 967 3.61 -15.47 -11.20
C LEU A 967 4.31 -16.27 -12.30
N SER A 968 4.63 -17.55 -12.04
CA SER A 968 5.02 -18.44 -13.13
C SER A 968 3.85 -18.64 -14.09
N ALA A 969 4.11 -19.05 -15.33
CA ALA A 969 3.05 -19.34 -16.28
C ALA A 969 2.12 -20.47 -15.79
N GLY A 970 2.65 -21.42 -15.02
CA GLY A 970 1.86 -22.44 -14.34
C GLY A 970 0.94 -21.85 -13.28
N ALA A 971 1.44 -20.93 -12.46
CA ALA A 971 0.64 -20.23 -11.47
C ALA A 971 -0.42 -19.33 -12.10
N VAL A 972 -0.12 -18.66 -13.23
CA VAL A 972 -1.11 -17.89 -14.00
C VAL A 972 -2.22 -18.80 -14.52
N ALA A 973 -1.87 -19.97 -15.07
CA ALA A 973 -2.87 -20.94 -15.53
C ALA A 973 -3.72 -21.49 -14.39
N GLU A 974 -3.11 -21.84 -13.24
CA GLU A 974 -3.82 -22.29 -12.04
C GLU A 974 -4.79 -21.21 -11.54
N LEU A 975 -4.33 -19.97 -11.38
CA LEU A 975 -5.18 -18.85 -10.97
C LEU A 975 -6.29 -18.54 -11.97
N ALA A 976 -5.99 -18.53 -13.28
CA ALA A 976 -7.00 -18.30 -14.31
C ALA A 976 -8.09 -19.37 -14.27
N TRP A 977 -7.72 -20.62 -14.01
CA TRP A 977 -8.66 -21.72 -13.83
C TRP A 977 -9.48 -21.58 -12.53
N MET A 978 -8.83 -21.27 -11.41
CA MET A 978 -9.48 -21.03 -10.11
C MET A 978 -10.49 -19.86 -10.15
N CYS A 979 -10.21 -18.84 -10.95
CA CYS A 979 -11.07 -17.67 -11.13
C CYS A 979 -12.11 -17.84 -12.25
N GLY A 980 -12.25 -19.04 -12.82
CA GLY A 980 -13.21 -19.32 -13.89
C GLY A 980 -12.96 -18.53 -15.18
N LEU A 981 -11.74 -18.07 -15.44
CA LEU A 981 -11.38 -17.36 -16.69
C LEU A 981 -11.11 -18.34 -17.83
N ILE A 982 -10.56 -19.50 -17.51
CA ILE A 982 -10.29 -20.57 -18.46
C ILE A 982 -10.89 -21.89 -17.98
N ARG A 983 -11.30 -22.74 -18.92
CA ARG A 983 -11.75 -24.10 -18.65
C ARG A 983 -11.17 -25.08 -19.65
N TRP A 984 -10.90 -26.30 -19.21
CA TRP A 984 -10.49 -27.36 -20.12
C TRP A 984 -11.73 -28.00 -20.77
N GLU A 985 -11.75 -28.09 -22.10
CA GLU A 985 -12.75 -28.88 -22.82
C GLU A 985 -12.08 -29.95 -23.68
N SER A 986 -12.69 -31.13 -23.75
CA SER A 986 -12.22 -32.22 -24.63
C SER A 986 -12.87 -32.19 -26.02
N THR A 987 -13.90 -31.36 -26.20
CA THR A 987 -14.69 -31.23 -27.43
C THR A 987 -15.06 -29.77 -27.64
N PRO A 988 -15.01 -29.21 -28.87
CA PRO A 988 -14.71 -29.87 -30.13
C PRO A 988 -13.22 -30.16 -30.35
N THR A 989 -12.30 -29.42 -29.72
CA THR A 989 -10.85 -29.65 -29.77
C THR A 989 -10.31 -29.67 -28.33
N PRO A 990 -9.51 -30.67 -27.93
CA PRO A 990 -8.92 -30.68 -26.59
C PRO A 990 -8.04 -29.45 -26.34
N GLY A 991 -8.35 -28.67 -25.31
CA GLY A 991 -7.56 -27.50 -24.94
C GLY A 991 -8.23 -26.61 -23.90
N PHE A 992 -7.54 -25.53 -23.53
CA PHE A 992 -8.10 -24.49 -22.69
C PHE A 992 -8.96 -23.54 -23.51
N TYR A 993 -10.15 -23.25 -23.01
CA TYR A 993 -11.09 -22.29 -23.60
C TYR A 993 -11.28 -21.12 -22.65
N ASP A 994 -11.28 -19.91 -23.20
CA ASP A 994 -11.71 -18.72 -22.48
C ASP A 994 -13.21 -18.86 -22.18
N VAL A 995 -13.60 -18.67 -20.93
CA VAL A 995 -14.99 -18.90 -20.48
C VAL A 995 -15.95 -17.83 -21.01
N GLU A 996 -15.48 -16.60 -21.22
CA GLU A 996 -16.28 -15.48 -21.69
C GLU A 996 -16.45 -15.50 -23.21
N SER A 997 -15.37 -15.67 -23.96
CA SER A 997 -15.40 -15.68 -25.43
C SER A 997 -15.72 -17.05 -26.03
N GLY A 998 -15.51 -18.14 -25.29
CA GLY A 998 -15.64 -19.51 -25.79
C GLY A 998 -14.54 -19.90 -26.80
N GLU A 999 -13.47 -19.11 -26.91
CA GLU A 999 -12.37 -19.35 -27.85
C GLU A 999 -11.30 -20.26 -27.26
N LEU A 1000 -10.71 -21.10 -28.11
CA LEU A 1000 -9.55 -21.92 -27.75
C LEU A 1000 -8.32 -21.02 -27.52
N VAL A 1001 -7.74 -21.10 -26.34
CA VAL A 1001 -6.51 -20.39 -25.94
C VAL A 1001 -5.36 -21.39 -25.90
N ALA A 1002 -4.31 -21.11 -26.66
CA ALA A 1002 -3.09 -21.91 -26.60
C ALA A 1002 -2.39 -21.69 -25.24
N GLU A 1003 -1.89 -22.77 -24.63
CA GLU A 1003 -1.35 -22.75 -23.25
C GLU A 1003 -0.27 -21.68 -23.02
N HIS A 1004 0.64 -21.50 -23.98
CA HIS A 1004 1.72 -20.50 -23.90
C HIS A 1004 1.22 -19.03 -23.93
N LEU A 1005 0.00 -18.77 -24.39
CA LEU A 1005 -0.59 -17.42 -24.43
C LEU A 1005 -1.39 -17.10 -23.16
N ILE A 1006 -1.63 -18.07 -22.28
CA ILE A 1006 -2.43 -17.87 -21.05
C ILE A 1006 -1.75 -16.85 -20.14
N ALA A 1007 -0.43 -16.96 -19.95
CA ALA A 1007 0.34 -16.02 -19.15
C ALA A 1007 0.21 -14.58 -19.67
N GLU A 1008 0.59 -14.35 -20.93
CA GLU A 1008 0.52 -13.03 -21.59
C GLU A 1008 -0.89 -12.41 -21.55
N ARG A 1009 -1.94 -13.24 -21.68
CA ARG A 1009 -3.33 -12.77 -21.75
C ARG A 1009 -3.93 -12.43 -20.39
N TYR A 1010 -3.60 -13.16 -19.32
CA TYR A 1010 -4.32 -13.06 -18.04
C TYR A 1010 -3.47 -12.59 -16.86
N GLU A 1011 -2.14 -12.61 -16.92
CA GLU A 1011 -1.26 -12.30 -15.79
C GLU A 1011 -1.58 -10.94 -15.15
N GLN A 1012 -1.59 -9.86 -15.93
CA GLN A 1012 -1.87 -8.53 -15.41
C GLN A 1012 -3.26 -8.43 -14.77
N ARG A 1013 -4.28 -9.00 -15.44
CA ARG A 1013 -5.66 -9.03 -14.92
C ARG A 1013 -5.71 -9.78 -13.59
N LEU A 1014 -4.99 -10.88 -13.43
CA LEU A 1014 -4.97 -11.67 -12.20
C LEU A 1014 -4.26 -10.93 -11.07
N LEU A 1015 -3.12 -10.29 -11.34
CA LEU A 1015 -2.39 -9.49 -10.35
C LEU A 1015 -3.24 -8.32 -9.85
N ASP A 1016 -3.91 -7.59 -10.75
CA ASP A 1016 -4.77 -6.46 -10.38
C ASP A 1016 -5.99 -6.88 -9.52
N ASN A 1017 -6.41 -8.14 -9.65
CA ASN A 1017 -7.61 -8.69 -8.99
C ASN A 1017 -7.29 -9.67 -7.85
N SER A 1018 -6.03 -9.79 -7.43
CA SER A 1018 -5.58 -10.70 -6.36
C SER A 1018 -4.83 -9.94 -5.27
N GLY A 1019 -4.64 -10.56 -4.11
CA GLY A 1019 -3.85 -10.00 -3.02
C GLY A 1019 -4.56 -8.90 -2.22
N VAL A 1020 -3.76 -7.93 -1.75
CA VAL A 1020 -4.22 -6.79 -0.95
C VAL A 1020 -4.71 -5.69 -1.87
N ARG A 1021 -6.02 -5.45 -1.87
CA ARG A 1021 -6.66 -4.48 -2.77
C ARG A 1021 -7.82 -3.77 -2.09
N PHE A 1022 -8.41 -2.79 -2.77
CA PHE A 1022 -9.63 -2.15 -2.30
C PHE A 1022 -10.75 -3.18 -2.16
N LEU A 1023 -11.56 -3.04 -1.11
CA LEU A 1023 -12.69 -3.93 -0.87
C LEU A 1023 -13.63 -3.91 -2.07
N ASP A 1024 -13.96 -5.10 -2.56
CA ASP A 1024 -14.97 -5.27 -3.59
C ASP A 1024 -16.35 -4.93 -3.01
N ASP A 1025 -17.32 -4.65 -3.87
CA ASP A 1025 -18.71 -4.47 -3.47
C ASP A 1025 -19.28 -5.83 -3.03
N ASP A 1026 -19.74 -5.92 -1.77
CA ASP A 1026 -20.31 -7.15 -1.19
C ASP A 1026 -21.61 -6.82 -0.41
N GLY A 1027 -22.72 -7.36 -0.89
CA GLY A 1027 -24.04 -7.13 -0.32
C GLY A 1027 -24.45 -5.64 -0.33
N ALA A 1028 -24.65 -5.06 0.86
CA ALA A 1028 -25.05 -3.67 0.99
C ALA A 1028 -23.87 -2.68 1.03
N GLN A 1029 -22.64 -3.20 1.08
CA GLN A 1029 -21.43 -2.40 0.94
C GLN A 1029 -21.23 -2.04 -0.53
N VAL A 1030 -21.17 -0.74 -0.83
CA VAL A 1030 -20.94 -0.23 -2.19
C VAL A 1030 -19.97 0.93 -2.12
N ASP A 1031 -18.92 0.91 -2.94
CA ASP A 1031 -17.87 1.93 -3.02
C ASP A 1031 -17.29 2.28 -1.62
N GLY A 1032 -16.98 1.26 -0.82
CA GLY A 1032 -16.44 1.42 0.53
C GLY A 1032 -17.36 2.20 1.50
N THR A 1033 -18.66 2.19 1.25
CA THR A 1033 -19.68 2.72 2.15
C THR A 1033 -20.67 1.63 2.53
N ALA A 1034 -21.16 1.67 3.77
CA ALA A 1034 -22.13 0.71 4.30
C ALA A 1034 -23.39 1.42 4.84
N PRO A 1035 -24.57 0.78 4.81
CA PRO A 1035 -25.75 1.32 5.43
C PRO A 1035 -25.61 1.33 6.96
N LEU A 1036 -26.12 2.39 7.58
CA LEU A 1036 -26.26 2.53 9.02
C LEU A 1036 -27.64 3.09 9.34
N LEU A 1037 -28.35 2.50 10.29
CA LEU A 1037 -29.66 2.97 10.73
C LEU A 1037 -29.52 4.04 11.82
N ALA A 1038 -29.94 5.27 11.54
CA ALA A 1038 -29.98 6.37 12.51
C ALA A 1038 -31.35 6.48 13.19
N SER A 1039 -31.35 6.73 14.50
CA SER A 1039 -32.59 7.00 15.25
C SER A 1039 -33.11 8.41 14.95
N VAL A 1040 -34.38 8.51 14.61
CA VAL A 1040 -35.12 9.77 14.46
C VAL A 1040 -36.46 9.64 15.17
N PHE A 1041 -36.94 10.70 15.82
CA PHE A 1041 -38.27 10.71 16.44
C PHE A 1041 -39.28 11.37 15.51
N LEU A 1042 -40.45 10.76 15.35
CA LEU A 1042 -41.52 11.34 14.54
C LEU A 1042 -41.97 12.69 15.12
N GLU A 1043 -41.98 13.76 14.32
CA GLU A 1043 -42.54 15.04 14.77
C GLU A 1043 -44.08 15.07 14.73
N ARG A 1044 -44.67 14.20 13.90
CA ARG A 1044 -46.10 14.10 13.62
C ARG A 1044 -46.50 12.65 13.49
N ASP A 1045 -47.77 12.37 13.71
CA ASP A 1045 -48.33 11.04 13.54
C ASP A 1045 -48.10 10.53 12.11
N LEU A 1046 -47.66 9.28 11.99
CA LEU A 1046 -47.40 8.59 10.72
C LEU A 1046 -48.38 7.42 10.60
N SER A 1047 -49.19 7.43 9.55
CA SER A 1047 -50.13 6.33 9.25
C SER A 1047 -49.70 5.56 8.01
N PHE A 1048 -49.75 4.23 8.07
CA PHE A 1048 -49.50 3.33 6.94
C PHE A 1048 -50.49 2.15 6.98
N VAL A 1049 -50.69 1.47 5.85
CA VAL A 1049 -51.67 0.37 5.70
C VAL A 1049 -50.96 -0.98 5.70
N VAL A 1050 -51.53 -1.97 6.39
CA VAL A 1050 -51.08 -3.36 6.42
C VAL A 1050 -52.21 -4.30 5.97
N GLU A 1051 -51.84 -5.45 5.40
CA GLU A 1051 -52.79 -6.35 4.71
C GLU A 1051 -53.60 -7.25 5.64
N SER A 1052 -53.11 -7.51 6.86
CA SER A 1052 -53.73 -8.45 7.78
C SER A 1052 -53.86 -7.91 9.21
N GLU A 1053 -54.88 -8.39 9.92
CA GLU A 1053 -55.08 -8.11 11.34
C GLU A 1053 -53.88 -8.55 12.18
N ALA A 1054 -53.31 -9.72 11.87
CA ALA A 1054 -52.13 -10.25 12.58
C ALA A 1054 -50.91 -9.33 12.47
N GLN A 1055 -50.66 -8.74 11.29
CA GLN A 1055 -49.58 -7.75 11.12
C GLN A 1055 -49.89 -6.46 11.89
N ALA A 1056 -51.13 -5.98 11.86
CA ALA A 1056 -51.54 -4.78 12.59
C ALA A 1056 -51.38 -4.96 14.11
N GLU A 1057 -51.79 -6.11 14.63
CA GLU A 1057 -51.61 -6.49 16.03
C GLU A 1057 -50.13 -6.58 16.41
N ALA A 1058 -49.28 -7.13 15.53
CA ALA A 1058 -47.83 -7.19 15.76
C ALA A 1058 -47.20 -5.78 15.86
N PHE A 1059 -47.60 -4.84 15.00
CA PHE A 1059 -47.13 -3.45 15.08
C PHE A 1059 -47.60 -2.74 16.35
N VAL A 1060 -48.87 -2.95 16.76
CA VAL A 1060 -49.40 -2.40 18.02
C VAL A 1060 -48.70 -3.04 19.22
N ALA A 1061 -48.42 -4.35 19.19
CA ALA A 1061 -47.72 -5.04 20.26
C ALA A 1061 -46.26 -4.57 20.44
N ALA A 1062 -45.61 -4.11 19.36
CA ALA A 1062 -44.25 -3.58 19.42
C ALA A 1062 -44.13 -2.24 20.17
N ASP A 1063 -45.15 -1.37 20.09
CA ASP A 1063 -45.24 -0.11 20.87
C ASP A 1063 -46.72 0.25 21.15
N PRO A 1064 -47.35 -0.37 22.18
CA PRO A 1064 -48.79 -0.22 22.44
C PRO A 1064 -49.20 1.18 22.88
N ASP A 1065 -48.27 1.95 23.45
CA ASP A 1065 -48.54 3.29 23.99
C ASP A 1065 -48.59 4.35 22.88
N ARG A 1066 -47.92 4.10 21.74
CA ARG A 1066 -47.77 5.07 20.64
C ARG A 1066 -48.17 4.53 19.28
N THR A 1067 -48.66 3.30 19.19
CA THR A 1067 -49.15 2.70 17.94
C THR A 1067 -50.59 2.25 18.10
N SER A 1068 -51.46 2.68 17.18
CA SER A 1068 -52.86 2.25 17.11
C SER A 1068 -53.19 1.70 15.74
N ALA A 1069 -54.06 0.70 15.64
CA ALA A 1069 -54.54 0.16 14.37
C ALA A 1069 -56.06 0.29 14.25
N THR A 1070 -56.54 0.67 13.06
CA THR A 1070 -57.97 0.75 12.76
C THR A 1070 -58.31 -0.04 11.49
N PRO A 1071 -59.35 -0.89 11.49
CA PRO A 1071 -59.75 -1.64 10.31
C PRO A 1071 -60.33 -0.73 9.24
N ASN A 1072 -59.95 -0.96 7.99
CA ASN A 1072 -60.47 -0.29 6.80
C ASN A 1072 -61.62 -1.11 6.18
N ALA A 1073 -62.43 -0.47 5.33
CA ALA A 1073 -63.61 -1.11 4.73
C ALA A 1073 -63.27 -2.22 3.71
N ASP A 1074 -62.04 -2.26 3.21
CA ASP A 1074 -61.51 -3.23 2.25
C ASP A 1074 -60.86 -4.46 2.90
N GLY A 1075 -60.86 -4.54 4.24
CA GLY A 1075 -60.26 -5.65 4.99
C GLY A 1075 -58.79 -5.43 5.36
N THR A 1076 -58.18 -4.32 4.93
CA THR A 1076 -56.84 -3.90 5.38
C THR A 1076 -56.92 -3.16 6.73
N PHE A 1077 -55.77 -2.89 7.37
CA PHE A 1077 -55.71 -2.14 8.62
C PHE A 1077 -54.80 -0.92 8.45
N THR A 1078 -55.26 0.26 8.89
CA THR A 1078 -54.41 1.44 8.99
C THR A 1078 -53.73 1.46 10.36
N VAL A 1079 -52.41 1.38 10.39
CA VAL A 1079 -51.57 1.51 11.58
C VAL A 1079 -51.07 2.95 11.67
N THR A 1080 -51.34 3.62 12.78
CA THR A 1080 -50.88 4.99 13.09
C THR A 1080 -49.88 4.95 14.24
N ARG A 1081 -48.66 5.44 13.99
CA ARG A 1081 -47.65 5.73 15.01
C ARG A 1081 -47.70 7.20 15.39
N SER A 1082 -47.89 7.51 16.67
CA SER A 1082 -48.01 8.88 17.16
C SER A 1082 -46.68 9.65 17.10
N ALA A 1083 -46.77 10.97 17.09
CA ALA A 1083 -45.62 11.86 17.26
C ALA A 1083 -44.83 11.50 18.53
N GLY A 1084 -43.50 11.56 18.43
CA GLY A 1084 -42.55 11.16 19.44
C GLY A 1084 -42.10 9.70 19.35
N THR A 1085 -42.69 8.87 18.47
CA THR A 1085 -42.25 7.48 18.24
C THR A 1085 -40.87 7.44 17.59
N GLU A 1086 -39.97 6.60 18.08
CA GLU A 1086 -38.65 6.38 17.46
C GLU A 1086 -38.80 5.56 16.18
N ILE A 1087 -38.17 6.02 15.11
CA ILE A 1087 -38.01 5.30 13.84
C ILE A 1087 -36.52 5.21 13.50
N ARG A 1088 -36.19 4.21 12.68
CA ARG A 1088 -34.83 3.97 12.18
C ARG A 1088 -34.79 4.36 10.71
N VAL A 1089 -33.96 5.34 10.36
CA VAL A 1089 -33.80 5.82 8.98
C VAL A 1089 -32.41 5.43 8.46
N PRO A 1090 -32.30 4.79 7.29
CA PRO A 1090 -31.00 4.44 6.72
C PRO A 1090 -30.22 5.68 6.29
N ARG A 1091 -28.92 5.68 6.61
CA ARG A 1091 -27.91 6.58 6.04
C ARG A 1091 -26.70 5.78 5.59
N ARG A 1092 -25.91 6.28 4.64
CA ARG A 1092 -24.62 5.66 4.30
C ARG A 1092 -23.52 6.22 5.21
N THR A 1093 -22.56 5.38 5.57
CA THR A 1093 -21.33 5.78 6.26
C THR A 1093 -20.12 5.30 5.46
N VAL A 1094 -19.10 6.14 5.36
CA VAL A 1094 -17.82 5.75 4.77
C VAL A 1094 -17.12 4.81 5.75
N LEU A 1095 -16.64 3.68 5.24
CA LEU A 1095 -15.86 2.74 6.03
C LEU A 1095 -14.47 3.33 6.28
N PRO A 1096 -13.98 3.33 7.53
CA PRO A 1096 -12.63 3.82 7.83
C PRO A 1096 -11.54 2.92 7.23
N ARG A 1097 -11.88 1.66 6.94
CA ARG A 1097 -10.98 0.67 6.31
C ARG A 1097 -11.57 0.28 4.95
N ARG A 1098 -10.84 0.56 3.87
CA ARG A 1098 -11.27 0.31 2.49
C ARG A 1098 -10.38 -0.69 1.74
N VAL A 1099 -9.34 -1.22 2.39
CA VAL A 1099 -8.36 -2.14 1.82
C VAL A 1099 -8.32 -3.40 2.68
N ALA A 1100 -8.30 -4.57 2.03
CA ALA A 1100 -8.15 -5.86 2.68
C ALA A 1100 -7.46 -6.86 1.75
N ALA A 1101 -6.89 -7.92 2.34
CA ALA A 1101 -6.45 -9.10 1.59
C ALA A 1101 -7.68 -9.94 1.25
N GLN A 1102 -8.03 -10.01 -0.03
CA GLN A 1102 -9.25 -10.67 -0.51
C GLN A 1102 -8.86 -11.83 -1.40
N LEU A 1103 -9.64 -12.92 -1.41
CA LEU A 1103 -9.50 -13.96 -2.42
C LEU A 1103 -9.49 -13.35 -3.83
N PRO A 1104 -8.79 -13.97 -4.80
CA PRO A 1104 -8.82 -13.52 -6.19
C PRO A 1104 -10.25 -13.26 -6.65
N ALA A 1105 -10.48 -12.09 -7.27
CA ALA A 1105 -11.81 -11.75 -7.75
C ALA A 1105 -12.25 -12.78 -8.82
N GLY A 1106 -13.48 -13.29 -8.67
CA GLY A 1106 -13.98 -14.38 -9.52
C GLY A 1106 -13.59 -15.79 -9.07
N PHE A 1107 -12.94 -15.97 -7.91
CA PHE A 1107 -12.69 -17.30 -7.34
C PHE A 1107 -13.98 -18.14 -7.30
N ASP A 1108 -13.96 -19.27 -8.01
CA ASP A 1108 -15.11 -20.15 -8.17
C ASP A 1108 -14.83 -21.52 -7.53
N PRO A 1109 -15.42 -21.83 -6.36
CA PRO A 1109 -15.23 -23.14 -5.71
C PRO A 1109 -15.85 -24.31 -6.51
N SER A 1110 -16.72 -24.05 -7.49
CA SER A 1110 -17.35 -25.09 -8.30
C SER A 1110 -16.35 -25.81 -9.21
N VAL A 1111 -15.24 -25.15 -9.58
CA VAL A 1111 -14.19 -25.76 -10.43
C VAL A 1111 -13.48 -26.92 -9.72
N TYR A 1112 -13.52 -26.95 -8.39
CA TYR A 1112 -13.03 -28.06 -7.56
C TYR A 1112 -14.05 -29.22 -7.44
N GLY A 1113 -15.19 -29.12 -8.12
CA GLY A 1113 -16.25 -30.13 -8.10
C GLY A 1113 -17.20 -30.04 -6.91
N ILE A 1114 -17.21 -28.91 -6.18
CA ILE A 1114 -18.17 -28.69 -5.10
C ILE A 1114 -19.56 -28.41 -5.71
N PRO A 1115 -20.60 -29.19 -5.35
CA PRO A 1115 -21.95 -28.98 -5.85
C PRO A 1115 -22.52 -27.58 -5.52
N SER A 1116 -23.33 -27.04 -6.44
CA SER A 1116 -23.90 -25.69 -6.28
C SER A 1116 -24.81 -25.55 -5.06
N ASP A 1117 -25.56 -26.60 -4.73
CA ASP A 1117 -26.40 -26.65 -3.53
C ASP A 1117 -25.58 -26.57 -2.23
N MET A 1118 -24.38 -27.16 -2.20
CA MET A 1118 -23.46 -27.00 -1.06
C MET A 1118 -22.88 -25.59 -0.97
N ILE A 1119 -22.54 -24.98 -2.11
CA ILE A 1119 -22.00 -23.60 -2.15
C ILE A 1119 -23.04 -22.59 -1.67
N GLU A 1120 -24.31 -22.79 -2.01
CA GLU A 1120 -25.41 -21.92 -1.58
C GLU A 1120 -25.79 -22.11 -0.10
N ALA A 1121 -25.76 -23.35 0.38
CA ALA A 1121 -26.17 -23.71 1.74
C ALA A 1121 -25.09 -23.42 2.81
N LEU A 1122 -23.82 -23.65 2.50
CA LEU A 1122 -22.72 -23.52 3.47
C LEU A 1122 -22.23 -22.07 3.59
N ASP A 1123 -21.68 -21.73 4.76
CA ASP A 1123 -20.92 -20.48 4.90
C ASP A 1123 -19.65 -20.53 4.04
N ARG A 1124 -19.25 -19.38 3.48
CA ARG A 1124 -18.06 -19.25 2.62
C ARG A 1124 -16.81 -19.86 3.25
N VAL A 1125 -16.61 -19.69 4.57
CA VAL A 1125 -15.43 -20.23 5.26
C VAL A 1125 -15.38 -21.77 5.24
N ALA A 1126 -16.54 -22.43 5.27
CA ALA A 1126 -16.61 -23.89 5.20
C ALA A 1126 -16.27 -24.37 3.78
N VAL A 1127 -16.75 -23.66 2.76
CA VAL A 1127 -16.41 -23.95 1.35
C VAL A 1127 -14.90 -23.79 1.13
N TRP A 1128 -14.29 -22.72 1.64
CA TRP A 1128 -12.83 -22.53 1.54
C TRP A 1128 -12.05 -23.62 2.26
N ASN A 1129 -12.50 -24.05 3.43
CA ASN A 1129 -11.85 -25.14 4.16
C ASN A 1129 -11.93 -26.48 3.40
N LEU A 1130 -13.04 -26.75 2.70
CA LEU A 1130 -13.16 -27.93 1.85
C LEU A 1130 -12.14 -27.89 0.71
N VAL A 1131 -12.03 -26.76 0.01
CA VAL A 1131 -11.04 -26.59 -1.07
C VAL A 1131 -9.60 -26.76 -0.54
N ALA A 1132 -9.25 -26.10 0.57
CA ALA A 1132 -7.93 -26.23 1.18
C ALA A 1132 -7.62 -27.68 1.62
N THR A 1133 -8.64 -28.40 2.11
CA THR A 1133 -8.49 -29.81 2.50
C THR A 1133 -8.26 -30.70 1.27
N VAL A 1134 -8.99 -30.48 0.18
CA VAL A 1134 -8.76 -31.19 -1.09
C VAL A 1134 -7.35 -30.95 -1.59
N ASP A 1135 -6.89 -29.70 -1.60
CA ASP A 1135 -5.54 -29.34 -2.02
C ASP A 1135 -4.46 -30.01 -1.16
N ALA A 1136 -4.67 -30.10 0.16
CA ALA A 1136 -3.75 -30.79 1.07
C ALA A 1136 -3.64 -32.30 0.81
N PHE A 1137 -4.73 -32.97 0.42
CA PHE A 1137 -4.70 -34.39 0.04
C PHE A 1137 -4.00 -34.60 -1.32
N VAL A 1138 -4.20 -33.68 -2.27
CA VAL A 1138 -3.50 -33.70 -3.56
C VAL A 1138 -2.00 -33.51 -3.38
N ASP A 1139 -1.58 -32.54 -2.55
CA ASP A 1139 -0.18 -32.30 -2.21
C ASP A 1139 0.47 -33.50 -1.50
N ALA A 1140 -0.27 -34.14 -0.58
CA ALA A 1140 0.18 -35.37 0.07
C ALA A 1140 0.26 -36.58 -0.87
N GLY A 1141 -0.31 -36.50 -2.07
CA GLY A 1141 -0.33 -37.59 -3.06
C GLY A 1141 -1.10 -38.81 -2.60
N ILE A 1142 -2.09 -38.65 -1.70
CA ILE A 1142 -2.91 -39.74 -1.16
C ILE A 1142 -4.41 -39.40 -1.28
N GLU A 1143 -5.22 -40.40 -1.62
CA GLU A 1143 -6.68 -40.24 -1.56
C GLU A 1143 -7.21 -40.48 -0.15
N PRO A 1144 -8.29 -39.80 0.30
CA PRO A 1144 -8.87 -40.06 1.62
C PRO A 1144 -9.28 -41.52 1.84
N ALA A 1145 -9.75 -42.21 0.79
CA ALA A 1145 -10.09 -43.63 0.86
C ALA A 1145 -8.86 -44.54 0.99
N GLU A 1146 -7.72 -44.14 0.40
CA GLU A 1146 -6.46 -44.86 0.53
C GLU A 1146 -5.94 -44.78 1.97
N LEU A 1147 -6.00 -43.62 2.61
CA LEU A 1147 -5.61 -43.44 4.01
C LEU A 1147 -6.33 -44.44 4.94
N LEU A 1148 -7.63 -44.65 4.73
CA LEU A 1148 -8.46 -45.58 5.49
C LEU A 1148 -8.13 -47.07 5.23
N SER A 1149 -7.36 -47.38 4.18
CA SER A 1149 -6.82 -48.72 3.96
C SER A 1149 -5.60 -49.02 4.84
N TRP A 1150 -4.91 -47.98 5.32
CA TRP A 1150 -3.71 -48.06 6.14
C TRP A 1150 -3.98 -47.82 7.63
N VAL A 1151 -4.99 -47.01 7.96
CA VAL A 1151 -5.27 -46.53 9.32
C VAL A 1151 -6.72 -46.80 9.71
N HIS A 1152 -6.98 -47.15 10.97
CA HIS A 1152 -8.34 -47.38 11.43
C HIS A 1152 -9.11 -46.03 11.46
N PRO A 1153 -10.41 -45.96 11.08
CA PRO A 1153 -11.14 -44.68 11.05
C PRO A 1153 -11.18 -43.91 12.37
N THR A 1154 -11.03 -44.59 13.52
CA THR A 1154 -10.98 -43.94 14.84
C THR A 1154 -9.64 -43.25 15.14
N GLU A 1155 -8.62 -43.49 14.33
CA GLU A 1155 -7.29 -42.88 14.42
C GLU A 1155 -7.14 -41.72 13.44
N VAL A 1156 -8.18 -41.43 12.65
CA VAL A 1156 -8.28 -40.23 11.82
C VAL A 1156 -9.10 -39.19 12.56
N ALA A 1157 -8.48 -38.05 12.89
CA ALA A 1157 -9.12 -36.94 13.55
C ALA A 1157 -8.95 -35.65 12.73
N ASN A 1158 -9.97 -34.79 12.75
CA ASN A 1158 -9.85 -33.43 12.26
C ASN A 1158 -9.77 -32.47 13.46
N THR A 1159 -8.65 -31.77 13.59
CA THR A 1159 -8.40 -30.78 14.64
C THR A 1159 -8.36 -29.34 14.12
N GLN A 1160 -8.83 -29.10 12.88
CA GLN A 1160 -8.97 -27.76 12.31
C GLN A 1160 -9.97 -26.93 13.13
N GLY A 1161 -9.69 -25.64 13.27
CA GLY A 1161 -10.53 -24.69 13.98
C GLY A 1161 -10.59 -23.34 13.27
N THR A 1162 -11.51 -22.49 13.71
CA THR A 1162 -11.72 -21.15 13.18
C THR A 1162 -11.87 -20.16 14.34
N GLY A 1163 -11.35 -18.94 14.17
CA GLY A 1163 -11.38 -17.91 15.22
C GLY A 1163 -12.77 -17.32 15.47
N ILE A 1164 -13.47 -16.92 14.41
CA ILE A 1164 -14.80 -16.27 14.48
C ILE A 1164 -15.90 -17.16 13.88
N GLY A 1165 -15.55 -18.17 13.07
CA GLY A 1165 -16.52 -19.03 12.40
C GLY A 1165 -17.13 -18.40 11.15
N GLY A 1166 -18.35 -18.84 10.81
CA GLY A 1166 -19.08 -18.40 9.62
C GLY A 1166 -19.71 -17.02 9.78
N ILE A 1167 -19.00 -15.97 9.36
CA ILE A 1167 -19.44 -14.58 9.55
C ILE A 1167 -20.63 -14.22 8.65
N SER A 1168 -20.77 -14.87 7.49
CA SER A 1168 -21.92 -14.66 6.61
C SER A 1168 -23.18 -15.24 7.23
N ALA A 1169 -23.10 -16.43 7.84
CA ALA A 1169 -24.20 -17.01 8.61
C ALA A 1169 -24.58 -16.14 9.83
N ILE A 1170 -23.59 -15.64 10.59
CA ILE A 1170 -23.83 -14.69 11.69
C ILE A 1170 -24.54 -13.43 11.18
N ARG A 1171 -24.11 -12.87 10.05
CA ARG A 1171 -24.75 -11.70 9.46
C ARG A 1171 -26.21 -11.99 9.09
N ARG A 1172 -26.50 -13.12 8.43
CA ARG A 1172 -27.87 -13.54 8.08
C ARG A 1172 -28.77 -13.65 9.32
N MET A 1173 -28.23 -14.23 10.39
CA MET A 1173 -28.94 -14.41 11.65
C MET A 1173 -29.26 -13.09 12.36
N TYR A 1174 -28.33 -12.12 12.38
CA TYR A 1174 -28.50 -10.90 13.18
C TYR A 1174 -29.01 -9.69 12.39
N VAL A 1175 -28.66 -9.57 11.11
CA VAL A 1175 -28.95 -8.38 10.29
C VAL A 1175 -30.11 -8.68 9.35
N ASP A 1176 -30.02 -9.74 8.56
CA ASP A 1176 -31.00 -10.03 7.51
C ASP A 1176 -32.35 -10.38 8.16
N SER A 1177 -32.36 -11.16 9.26
CA SER A 1177 -33.56 -11.40 10.07
C SER A 1177 -34.16 -10.13 10.70
N LEU A 1178 -33.34 -9.11 11.02
CA LEU A 1178 -33.81 -7.84 11.55
C LEU A 1178 -34.48 -6.99 10.46
N LEU A 1179 -33.93 -7.02 9.24
CA LEU A 1179 -34.49 -6.36 8.05
C LEU A 1179 -35.72 -7.11 7.52
N GLY A 1180 -35.88 -8.34 7.97
CA GLY A 1180 -36.95 -9.23 7.57
C GLY A 1180 -36.68 -9.80 6.19
N ASP A 1181 -35.45 -10.19 5.89
CA ASP A 1181 -35.12 -11.02 4.74
C ASP A 1181 -35.30 -12.51 5.10
N GLU A 1182 -35.57 -13.38 4.11
CA GLU A 1182 -35.69 -14.82 4.36
C GLU A 1182 -34.31 -15.40 4.72
N ALA A 1183 -34.17 -15.88 5.95
CA ALA A 1183 -32.97 -16.60 6.39
C ALA A 1183 -33.23 -18.12 6.33
N PRO A 1184 -32.23 -18.94 5.92
CA PRO A 1184 -32.28 -20.39 6.10
C PRO A 1184 -32.56 -20.75 7.57
N ASN A 1185 -33.25 -21.87 7.79
CA ASN A 1185 -33.60 -22.31 9.14
C ASN A 1185 -32.39 -22.86 9.92
N ASP A 1186 -31.39 -23.38 9.20
CA ASP A 1186 -30.22 -24.11 9.69
C ASP A 1186 -28.91 -23.31 9.65
#